data_AF-A0A7C0WQ58-F1
#
_entry.id   AF-A0A7C0WQ58-F1
#
_cell.length_a   1.000
_cell.length_b   1.000
_cell.length_c   1.000
_cell.angle_alpha   90.00
_cell.angle_beta   90.00
_cell.angle_gamma   90.00
#
_symmetry.space_group_name_H-M   'P 1'
#
loop_
_entity.id
_entity.type
_entity.pdbx_description
1 polymer ?
#
loop_
_entity_poly.entity_id
_entity_poly.type
_entity_poly.pdbx_seq_one_letter_code
_entity_poly.pdbx_strand_id
1 'polypeptide(L)'
;PPDFDIDFCQLRRDEVIDYVRNKYGSESVAQIITFGSLGARTLVRDVGRVLEIPFPECDRLARMIPEDPHITLDRALEESPDFRNEVRTNPNARTILQFARILEGLPRHAGTHAAGVVIAEKPLVEIVPLARDKEQNIVTQFEMKSLEKVGLLKMDFLGLKTLTVIQKTLDNIERTRGEKVDIEKIPMDDQSTFDLLNRGDTVGVFQVESRGMRDLLRRIGLNSFEDLIAMIALFRPGPMNMLDDYVNRKHGKVPITYDHPLLEPILKETYGVMLYQEQVQQAANVLAGFTLGQGDILRRAMGKKNPEVMAAQRERFIKGCWEKNRIPAEQAARIFDRMERFAGYGFNKSHSTAYAILSYQTAYLKAHYPVEFMAALMTSEMGNTDKLPVLIEEARNMEIAVLPPNINESLLEFTPVVPYQSHHGRKYVGAIRFGLAGVKNVGAAAVEAILAERAANGPFKGLIDFCMRMDSQLVNRKVIESLIKCGCFDFTRISRGRLFRGLDTALARAETARRDRLSGQGHLFGDSSESGLLDDSSLPEGAPWSTADMLAAERELLGFYISGHPLKEYEWILENFGFTRIANTSSVAPGSIVRLGGMVTRLQRRTTRKTQENMATFHLEGIEGAVEVVVFPSVYKDCGVYLKEKAPVMVIGELSTEDVLRLKAADICPLHEAPQRLAAAVYVRIPEASVDEHRIAELKQVIQRFHGKTPLYICIEFLHGEKVFTDTDRGHSVCVSEEFVRRLEHLLGEGSVYVEVKPAAAGISPNGNRRRKGNNSTSGSRSRRIRRAANVQS
;
A
#
# COMPACT_ATOMS: atom_id res chain seq x y z
N PRO A 1 -14.37 -22.67 33.32
CA PRO A 1 -15.28 -21.62 32.80
C PRO A 1 -15.19 -21.55 31.27
N PRO A 2 -16.28 -21.22 30.55
CA PRO A 2 -16.17 -20.80 29.15
C PRO A 2 -15.31 -19.53 29.06
N ASP A 3 -14.48 -19.43 28.02
CA ASP A 3 -13.70 -18.23 27.69
C ASP A 3 -14.45 -17.45 26.60
N PHE A 4 -14.70 -16.16 26.84
CA PHE A 4 -15.43 -15.31 25.92
C PHE A 4 -14.55 -14.12 25.50
N ASP A 5 -14.25 -14.11 24.21
CA ASP A 5 -13.50 -13.04 23.55
C ASP A 5 -14.50 -12.20 22.76
N ILE A 6 -14.60 -10.91 23.08
CA ILE A 6 -15.57 -10.00 22.48
C ILE A 6 -14.84 -8.84 21.82
N ASP A 7 -15.04 -8.69 20.52
CA ASP A 7 -14.49 -7.61 19.71
C ASP A 7 -15.37 -6.35 19.80
N PHE A 8 -14.77 -5.22 20.17
CA PHE A 8 -15.40 -3.90 20.24
C PHE A 8 -14.75 -2.92 19.27
N CYS A 9 -15.49 -1.88 18.89
CA CYS A 9 -14.90 -0.69 18.27
C CYS A 9 -13.81 -0.14 19.20
N GLN A 10 -12.59 0.01 18.68
CA GLN A 10 -11.42 0.38 19.47
C GLN A 10 -11.62 1.70 20.23
N LEU A 11 -12.32 2.66 19.62
CA LEU A 11 -12.56 3.99 20.21
C LEU A 11 -13.54 3.96 21.41
N ARG A 12 -14.38 2.93 21.49
CA ARG A 12 -15.46 2.82 22.49
C ARG A 12 -15.25 1.67 23.46
N ARG A 13 -14.12 0.97 23.35
CA ARG A 13 -13.77 -0.17 24.21
C ARG A 13 -13.71 0.26 25.69
N ASP A 14 -13.12 1.41 25.96
CA ASP A 14 -12.94 1.89 27.34
C ASP A 14 -14.29 2.25 28.00
N GLU A 15 -15.27 2.72 27.22
CA GLU A 15 -16.66 2.92 27.70
C GLU A 15 -17.26 1.61 28.24
N VAL A 16 -16.97 0.48 27.60
CA VAL A 16 -17.46 -0.85 28.03
C VAL A 16 -16.76 -1.30 29.30
N ILE A 17 -15.44 -1.08 29.40
CA ILE A 17 -14.68 -1.39 30.61
C ILE A 17 -15.22 -0.58 31.79
N ASP A 18 -15.47 0.71 31.59
CA ASP A 18 -16.02 1.59 32.61
C ASP A 18 -17.45 1.21 32.99
N TYR A 19 -18.28 0.79 32.03
CA TYR A 19 -19.60 0.21 32.33
C TYR A 19 -19.49 -1.03 33.22
N VAL A 20 -18.58 -1.96 32.93
CA VAL A 20 -18.37 -3.18 33.71
C VAL A 20 -17.88 -2.85 35.12
N ARG A 21 -16.95 -1.89 35.27
CA ARG A 21 -16.49 -1.37 36.57
C ARG A 21 -17.64 -0.77 37.37
N ASN A 22 -18.47 0.06 36.74
CA ASN A 22 -19.61 0.70 37.41
C ASN A 22 -20.69 -0.33 37.81
N LYS A 23 -20.88 -1.38 37.02
CA LYS A 23 -21.91 -2.41 37.26
C LYS A 23 -21.54 -3.38 38.36
N TYR A 24 -20.30 -3.87 38.39
CA TYR A 24 -19.86 -4.92 39.32
C TYR A 24 -19.01 -4.39 40.48
N GLY A 25 -18.71 -3.09 40.50
CA GLY A 25 -17.87 -2.44 41.49
C GLY A 25 -16.42 -2.31 41.02
N SER A 26 -15.84 -1.12 41.19
CA SER A 26 -14.46 -0.83 40.78
C SER A 26 -13.40 -1.67 41.50
N GLU A 27 -13.73 -2.21 42.67
CA GLU A 27 -12.83 -3.07 43.47
C GLU A 27 -12.88 -4.54 43.01
N SER A 28 -13.94 -4.94 42.30
CA SER A 28 -14.17 -6.31 41.83
C SER A 28 -13.74 -6.52 40.36
N VAL A 29 -13.30 -5.46 39.69
CA VAL A 29 -12.93 -5.46 38.26
C VAL A 29 -11.53 -4.86 38.08
N ALA A 30 -10.62 -5.62 37.48
CA ALA A 30 -9.28 -5.14 37.14
C ALA A 30 -8.84 -5.66 35.78
N GLN A 31 -7.91 -4.94 35.15
CA GLN A 31 -7.23 -5.43 33.95
C GLN A 31 -6.15 -6.44 34.31
N ILE A 32 -5.83 -7.34 33.39
CA ILE A 32 -4.79 -8.35 33.60
C ILE A 32 -3.42 -7.73 33.34
N ILE A 33 -2.42 -8.01 34.19
CA ILE A 33 -1.03 -7.66 33.89
C ILE A 33 -0.44 -8.59 32.83
N THR A 34 0.41 -8.04 31.99
CA THR A 34 1.26 -8.80 31.07
C THR A 34 2.72 -8.48 31.35
N PHE A 35 3.58 -9.46 31.10
CA PHE A 35 5.03 -9.27 31.21
C PHE A 35 5.63 -9.41 29.81
N GLY A 36 6.15 -8.30 29.29
CA GLY A 36 6.93 -8.34 28.05
C GLY A 36 8.25 -9.06 28.32
N SER A 37 8.53 -10.15 27.62
CA SER A 37 9.79 -10.89 27.74
C SER A 37 10.89 -10.31 26.83
N LEU A 38 12.14 -10.60 27.18
CA LEU A 38 13.30 -10.26 26.34
C LEU A 38 13.38 -11.21 25.14
N GLY A 39 12.82 -10.77 24.01
CA GLY A 39 12.89 -11.50 22.73
C GLY A 39 14.22 -11.32 21.99
N ALA A 40 14.61 -12.33 21.20
CA ALA A 40 15.92 -12.44 20.57
C ALA A 40 16.41 -11.17 19.85
N ARG A 41 15.60 -10.58 18.96
CA ARG A 41 15.99 -9.39 18.16
C ARG A 41 16.19 -8.14 19.02
N THR A 42 15.30 -7.92 19.97
CA THR A 42 15.36 -6.75 20.85
C THR A 42 16.55 -6.88 21.81
N LEU A 43 16.78 -8.11 22.29
CA LEU A 43 17.87 -8.41 23.20
C LEU A 43 19.24 -8.19 22.59
N VAL A 44 19.44 -8.54 21.31
CA VAL A 44 20.69 -8.23 20.57
C VAL A 44 20.96 -6.72 20.55
N ARG A 45 19.92 -5.89 20.36
CA ARG A 45 20.07 -4.42 20.36
C ARG A 45 20.32 -3.87 21.76
N ASP A 46 19.62 -4.39 22.76
CA ASP A 46 19.75 -3.91 24.15
C ASP A 46 21.12 -4.27 24.73
N VAL A 47 21.59 -5.51 24.56
CA VAL A 47 22.93 -5.94 24.99
C VAL A 47 24.00 -5.16 24.23
N GLY A 48 23.84 -4.98 22.92
CA GLY A 48 24.75 -4.18 22.12
C GLY A 48 24.88 -2.73 22.62
N ARG A 49 23.75 -2.11 23.01
CA ARG A 49 23.75 -0.76 23.61
C ARG A 49 24.51 -0.72 24.93
N VAL A 50 24.35 -1.71 25.81
CA VAL A 50 25.07 -1.80 27.09
C VAL A 50 26.57 -2.00 26.90
N LEU A 51 26.95 -2.76 25.85
CA LEU A 51 28.34 -2.95 25.45
C LEU A 51 28.91 -1.77 24.64
N GLU A 52 28.15 -0.67 24.49
CA GLU A 52 28.51 0.51 23.71
C GLU A 52 28.84 0.22 22.23
N ILE A 53 28.28 -0.86 21.69
CA ILE A 53 28.43 -1.22 20.28
C ILE A 53 27.51 -0.30 19.44
N PRO A 54 27.97 0.25 18.31
CA PRO A 54 27.18 1.16 17.49
C PRO A 54 25.83 0.58 17.08
N PHE A 55 24.76 1.39 17.21
CA PHE A 55 23.40 0.98 16.86
C PHE A 55 23.25 0.40 15.45
N PRO A 56 23.88 0.95 14.38
CA PRO A 56 23.77 0.38 13.04
C PRO A 56 24.28 -1.07 12.95
N GLU A 57 25.31 -1.43 13.73
CA GLU A 57 25.84 -2.80 13.76
C GLU A 57 24.87 -3.74 14.47
N CYS A 58 24.35 -3.31 15.63
CA CYS A 58 23.37 -4.07 16.40
C CYS A 58 22.06 -4.28 15.63
N ASP A 59 21.59 -3.26 14.91
CA ASP A 59 20.38 -3.35 14.09
C ASP A 59 20.59 -4.27 12.89
N ARG A 60 21.78 -4.25 12.26
CA ARG A 60 22.15 -5.21 11.21
C ARG A 60 22.10 -6.65 11.72
N LEU A 61 22.69 -6.93 12.88
CA LEU A 61 22.66 -8.26 13.52
C LEU A 61 21.22 -8.70 13.84
N ALA A 62 20.41 -7.82 14.44
CA ALA A 62 19.03 -8.12 14.79
C ALA A 62 18.12 -8.37 13.56
N ARG A 63 18.47 -7.83 12.39
CA ARG A 63 17.76 -8.08 11.12
C ARG A 63 18.10 -9.44 10.49
N MET A 64 19.21 -10.07 10.88
CA MET A 64 19.57 -11.41 10.39
C MET A 64 18.80 -12.54 11.09
N ILE A 65 18.14 -12.25 12.21
CA ILE A 65 17.28 -13.17 12.93
C ILE A 65 15.90 -13.24 12.24
N PRO A 66 15.37 -14.44 11.95
CA PRO A 66 14.06 -14.61 11.33
C PRO A 66 12.93 -13.90 12.07
N GLU A 67 11.91 -13.46 11.34
CA GLU A 67 10.72 -12.83 11.89
C GLU A 67 9.69 -13.91 12.30
N ASP A 68 9.99 -14.64 13.37
CA ASP A 68 9.07 -15.58 14.04
C ASP A 68 8.82 -15.08 15.49
N PRO A 69 7.57 -14.87 15.92
CA PRO A 69 7.24 -14.46 17.30
C PRO A 69 7.78 -15.39 18.38
N HIS A 70 8.05 -16.65 18.05
CA HIS A 70 8.58 -17.67 18.96
C HIS A 70 10.03 -18.05 18.63
N ILE A 71 10.74 -17.21 17.86
CA ILE A 71 12.16 -17.42 17.58
C ILE A 71 12.97 -17.29 18.87
N THR A 72 13.85 -18.25 19.10
CA THR A 72 14.90 -18.17 20.11
C THR A 72 16.23 -17.91 19.43
N LEU A 73 17.22 -17.40 20.16
CA LEU A 73 18.57 -17.21 19.63
C LEU A 73 19.18 -18.52 19.08
N ASP A 74 18.86 -19.65 19.72
CA ASP A 74 19.32 -20.97 19.27
C ASP A 74 18.64 -21.41 17.97
N ARG A 75 17.31 -21.28 17.86
CA ARG A 75 16.60 -21.53 16.60
C ARG A 75 17.05 -20.58 15.49
N ALA A 76 17.32 -19.31 15.82
CA ALA A 76 17.82 -18.34 14.86
C ALA A 76 19.19 -18.77 14.28
N LEU A 77 20.07 -19.35 15.10
CA LEU A 77 21.34 -19.90 14.61
C LEU A 77 21.13 -21.11 13.70
N GLU A 78 20.12 -21.94 13.95
CA GLU A 78 19.77 -23.09 13.12
C GLU A 78 19.18 -22.68 11.77
N GLU A 79 18.24 -21.74 11.79
CA GLU A 79 17.43 -21.32 10.64
C GLU A 79 18.10 -20.26 9.76
N SER A 80 18.98 -19.42 10.30
CA SER A 80 19.67 -18.34 9.58
C SER A 80 21.18 -18.61 9.43
N PRO A 81 21.64 -19.06 8.25
CA PRO A 81 23.06 -19.25 7.96
C PRO A 81 23.88 -17.96 8.10
N ASP A 82 23.29 -16.82 7.73
CA ASP A 82 23.96 -15.51 7.78
C ASP A 82 24.21 -15.09 9.22
N PHE A 83 23.21 -15.23 10.10
CA PHE A 83 23.36 -14.95 11.53
C PHE A 83 24.42 -15.85 12.17
N ARG A 84 24.41 -17.14 11.84
CA ARG A 84 25.42 -18.11 12.32
C ARG A 84 26.84 -17.73 11.89
N ASN A 85 27.01 -17.34 10.63
CA ASN A 85 28.32 -16.96 10.11
C ASN A 85 28.83 -15.67 10.77
N GLU A 86 27.97 -14.66 10.93
CA GLU A 86 28.34 -13.40 11.54
C GLU A 86 28.75 -13.57 13.01
N VAL A 87 28.02 -14.38 13.79
CA VAL A 87 28.39 -14.74 15.17
C VAL A 87 29.76 -15.45 15.24
N ARG A 88 30.13 -16.21 14.21
CA ARG A 88 31.42 -16.92 14.16
C ARG A 88 32.58 -15.99 13.82
N THR A 89 32.36 -15.00 12.95
CA THR A 89 33.43 -14.13 12.42
C THR A 89 33.58 -12.82 13.16
N ASN A 90 32.51 -12.27 13.73
CA ASN A 90 32.50 -10.97 14.40
C ASN A 90 32.61 -11.13 15.93
N PRO A 91 33.68 -10.64 16.56
CA PRO A 91 33.85 -10.68 18.02
C PRO A 91 32.70 -10.00 18.79
N ASN A 92 32.19 -8.87 18.29
CA ASN A 92 31.09 -8.14 18.92
C ASN A 92 29.80 -8.97 18.92
N ALA A 93 29.49 -9.60 17.79
CA ALA A 93 28.32 -10.48 17.67
C ALA A 93 28.41 -11.68 18.63
N ARG A 94 29.60 -12.25 18.80
CA ARG A 94 29.85 -13.36 19.73
C ARG A 94 29.63 -12.94 21.19
N THR A 95 30.18 -11.79 21.58
CA THR A 95 30.01 -11.23 22.93
C THR A 95 28.55 -10.90 23.22
N ILE A 96 27.85 -10.26 22.26
CA ILE A 96 26.41 -10.00 22.39
C ILE A 96 25.65 -11.30 22.64
N LEU A 97 25.89 -12.33 21.82
CA LEU A 97 25.16 -13.59 21.93
C LEU A 97 25.42 -14.32 23.26
N GLN A 98 26.66 -14.26 23.76
CA GLN A 98 27.03 -14.86 25.04
C GLN A 98 26.15 -14.34 26.19
N PHE A 99 25.95 -13.01 26.26
CA PHE A 99 25.09 -12.42 27.29
C PHE A 99 23.60 -12.55 26.95
N ALA A 100 23.23 -12.36 25.68
CA ALA A 100 21.85 -12.43 25.25
C ALA A 100 21.21 -13.79 25.53
N ARG A 101 21.94 -14.90 25.35
CA ARG A 101 21.42 -16.25 25.68
C ARG A 101 21.01 -16.44 27.14
N ILE A 102 21.69 -15.76 28.08
CA ILE A 102 21.38 -15.85 29.52
C ILE A 102 20.11 -15.04 29.84
N LEU A 103 19.89 -13.96 29.11
CA LEU A 103 18.82 -13.00 29.36
C LEU A 103 17.53 -13.31 28.58
N GLU A 104 17.59 -14.19 27.57
CA GLU A 104 16.46 -14.52 26.71
C GLU A 104 15.30 -15.09 27.53
N GLY A 105 14.10 -14.57 27.28
CA GLY A 105 12.87 -15.01 27.95
C GLY A 105 12.64 -14.41 29.34
N LEU A 106 13.61 -13.68 29.92
CA LEU A 106 13.38 -13.00 31.20
C LEU A 106 12.34 -11.87 31.05
N PRO A 107 11.52 -11.59 32.09
CA PRO A 107 10.61 -10.46 32.12
C PRO A 107 11.38 -9.13 32.04
N ARG A 108 10.94 -8.23 31.15
CA ARG A 108 11.55 -6.89 30.96
C ARG A 108 10.79 -5.80 31.70
N HIS A 109 9.48 -5.76 31.52
CA HIS A 109 8.62 -4.74 32.12
C HIS A 109 7.21 -5.30 32.31
N ALA A 110 6.51 -4.76 33.30
CA ALA A 110 5.08 -4.91 33.45
C ALA A 110 4.37 -4.02 32.42
N GLY A 111 3.36 -4.59 31.76
CA GLY A 111 2.40 -3.89 30.92
C GLY A 111 0.99 -4.32 31.29
N THR A 112 0.00 -3.61 30.75
CA THR A 112 -1.42 -3.97 30.92
C THR A 112 -1.85 -4.80 29.72
N HIS A 113 -2.60 -5.89 29.94
CA HIS A 113 -3.14 -6.69 28.86
C HIS A 113 -4.07 -5.83 28.01
N ALA A 114 -3.85 -5.83 26.70
CA ALA A 114 -4.63 -5.02 25.77
C ALA A 114 -6.11 -5.45 25.63
N ALA A 115 -6.56 -6.48 26.37
CA ALA A 115 -7.89 -7.07 26.22
C ALA A 115 -8.45 -7.66 27.52
N GLY A 116 -7.63 -8.39 28.27
CA GLY A 116 -8.06 -9.15 29.44
C GLY A 116 -8.52 -8.28 30.62
N VAL A 117 -9.75 -8.54 31.03
CA VAL A 117 -10.40 -8.01 32.22
C VAL A 117 -10.83 -9.19 33.10
N VAL A 118 -10.63 -9.05 34.40
CA VAL A 118 -11.08 -10.01 35.40
C VAL A 118 -12.25 -9.43 36.17
N ILE A 119 -13.25 -10.27 36.42
CA ILE A 119 -14.42 -9.93 37.22
C ILE A 119 -14.52 -10.94 38.36
N ALA A 120 -14.59 -10.46 39.59
CA ALA A 120 -14.72 -11.26 40.79
C ALA A 120 -16.06 -11.01 41.51
N GLU A 121 -16.48 -11.98 42.33
CA GLU A 121 -17.67 -11.85 43.20
C GLU A 121 -17.42 -11.00 44.46
N LYS A 122 -16.16 -10.74 44.79
CA LYS A 122 -15.68 -10.00 45.95
C LYS A 122 -14.56 -9.04 45.53
N PRO A 123 -14.17 -8.08 46.38
CA PRO A 123 -13.03 -7.21 46.11
C PRO A 123 -11.78 -8.03 45.74
N LEU A 124 -11.16 -7.70 44.60
CA LEU A 124 -10.06 -8.48 44.04
C LEU A 124 -8.86 -8.60 44.97
N VAL A 125 -8.64 -7.60 45.84
CA VAL A 125 -7.57 -7.59 46.85
C VAL A 125 -7.67 -8.75 47.84
N GLU A 126 -8.85 -9.32 48.05
CA GLU A 126 -9.04 -10.50 48.91
C GLU A 126 -8.60 -11.81 48.24
N ILE A 127 -8.47 -11.82 46.91
CA ILE A 127 -8.25 -13.03 46.10
C ILE A 127 -6.87 -13.02 45.44
N VAL A 128 -6.46 -11.88 44.88
CA VAL A 128 -5.22 -11.72 44.14
C VAL A 128 -4.51 -10.39 44.45
N PRO A 129 -3.16 -10.37 44.45
CA PRO A 129 -2.42 -9.13 44.58
C PRO A 129 -2.67 -8.21 43.38
N LEU A 130 -2.74 -6.90 43.64
CA LEU A 130 -3.00 -5.84 42.67
C LEU A 130 -1.81 -4.89 42.53
N ALA A 131 -1.72 -4.19 41.41
CA ALA A 131 -0.76 -3.13 41.14
C ALA A 131 -1.45 -1.96 40.43
N ARG A 132 -0.73 -0.84 40.29
CA ARG A 132 -1.14 0.28 39.44
C ARG A 132 -0.22 0.37 38.24
N ASP A 133 -0.79 0.57 37.06
CA ASP A 133 -0.02 0.86 35.87
C ASP A 133 0.40 2.35 35.83
N LYS A 134 1.05 2.77 34.73
CA LYS A 134 1.53 4.15 34.55
C LYS A 134 0.39 5.18 34.54
N GLU A 135 -0.80 4.77 34.17
CA GLU A 135 -2.01 5.59 34.09
C GLU A 135 -2.84 5.51 35.39
N GLN A 136 -2.29 4.88 36.44
CA GLN A 136 -2.92 4.65 37.74
C GLN A 136 -4.11 3.68 37.72
N ASN A 137 -4.32 2.95 36.62
CA ASN A 137 -5.36 1.93 36.52
C ASN A 137 -5.00 0.71 37.39
N ILE A 138 -6.03 0.08 37.97
CA ILE A 138 -5.86 -1.14 38.77
C ILE A 138 -5.64 -2.33 37.85
N VAL A 139 -4.53 -3.03 38.04
CA VAL A 139 -4.17 -4.25 37.33
C VAL A 139 -3.88 -5.39 38.31
N THR A 140 -4.09 -6.64 37.90
CA THR A 140 -3.67 -7.82 38.68
C THR A 140 -2.13 -7.90 38.74
N GLN A 141 -1.54 -8.62 39.69
CA GLN A 141 -0.11 -8.99 39.61
C GLN A 141 0.10 -10.39 39.03
N PHE A 142 -0.97 -11.20 39.00
CA PHE A 142 -0.95 -12.50 38.32
C PHE A 142 -1.28 -12.35 36.84
N GLU A 143 -0.50 -13.04 36.02
CA GLU A 143 -0.73 -13.19 34.58
C GLU A 143 -1.91 -14.13 34.28
N MET A 144 -2.39 -14.09 33.04
CA MET A 144 -3.59 -14.78 32.55
C MET A 144 -3.74 -16.23 33.03
N LYS A 145 -2.73 -17.10 32.80
CA LYS A 145 -2.82 -18.54 33.15
C LYS A 145 -2.91 -18.78 34.67
N SER A 146 -2.35 -17.88 35.47
CA SER A 146 -2.40 -17.99 36.92
C SER A 146 -3.77 -17.60 37.45
N LEU A 147 -4.40 -16.57 36.85
CA LEU A 147 -5.76 -16.16 37.18
C LEU A 147 -6.81 -17.25 36.84
N GLU A 148 -6.64 -17.93 35.70
CA GLU A 148 -7.51 -19.06 35.33
C GLU A 148 -7.43 -20.21 36.35
N LYS A 149 -6.23 -20.51 36.87
CA LYS A 149 -6.05 -21.54 37.90
C LYS A 149 -6.65 -21.14 39.24
N VAL A 150 -6.65 -19.85 39.57
CA VAL A 150 -7.33 -19.31 40.76
C VAL A 150 -8.85 -19.40 40.61
N GLY A 151 -9.36 -19.54 39.38
CA GLY A 151 -10.79 -19.73 39.10
C GLY A 151 -11.55 -18.44 38.88
N LEU A 152 -10.86 -17.31 38.65
CA LEU A 152 -11.49 -16.03 38.36
C LEU A 152 -12.09 -16.01 36.95
N LEU A 153 -13.20 -15.27 36.80
CA LEU A 153 -13.82 -15.06 35.49
C LEU A 153 -12.96 -14.10 34.67
N LYS A 154 -12.45 -14.59 33.55
CA LYS A 154 -11.74 -13.82 32.54
C LYS A 154 -12.72 -13.44 31.42
N MET A 155 -12.64 -12.21 30.95
CA MET A 155 -13.25 -11.76 29.71
C MET A 155 -12.22 -10.96 28.90
N ASP A 156 -12.11 -11.22 27.61
CA ASP A 156 -11.24 -10.42 26.74
C ASP A 156 -12.11 -9.42 25.97
N PHE A 157 -11.89 -8.13 26.22
CA PHE A 157 -12.49 -7.04 25.45
C PHE A 157 -11.47 -6.54 24.45
N LEU A 158 -11.56 -7.00 23.20
CA LEU A 158 -10.60 -6.67 22.16
C LEU A 158 -11.01 -5.38 21.46
N GLY A 159 -10.05 -4.50 21.17
CA GLY A 159 -10.28 -3.33 20.32
C GLY A 159 -9.97 -3.67 18.87
N LEU A 160 -11.01 -3.88 18.04
CA LEU A 160 -10.83 -4.25 16.64
C LEU A 160 -10.92 -3.02 15.74
N LYS A 161 -9.80 -2.70 15.08
CA LYS A 161 -9.67 -1.58 14.15
C LYS A 161 -10.70 -1.61 13.02
N THR A 162 -11.06 -2.81 12.54
CA THR A 162 -12.07 -3.01 11.50
C THR A 162 -13.44 -2.49 11.91
N LEU A 163 -13.86 -2.71 13.16
CA LEU A 163 -15.13 -2.18 13.68
C LEU A 163 -15.11 -0.65 13.73
N THR A 164 -13.97 -0.05 14.06
CA THR A 164 -13.79 1.40 13.97
C THR A 164 -13.94 1.91 12.53
N VAL A 165 -13.36 1.21 11.54
CA VAL A 165 -13.50 1.58 10.13
C VAL A 165 -14.96 1.48 9.67
N ILE A 166 -15.66 0.41 10.03
CA ILE A 166 -17.08 0.24 9.73
C ILE A 166 -17.88 1.41 10.33
N GLN A 167 -17.73 1.68 11.63
CA GLN A 167 -18.45 2.77 12.29
C GLN A 167 -18.18 4.13 11.61
N LYS A 168 -16.91 4.47 11.36
CA LYS A 168 -16.56 5.72 10.67
C LYS A 168 -17.10 5.79 9.25
N THR A 169 -17.22 4.66 8.57
CA THR A 169 -17.84 4.60 7.25
C THR A 169 -19.33 4.94 7.35
N LEU A 170 -20.03 4.39 8.33
CA LEU A 170 -21.45 4.69 8.58
C LEU A 170 -21.65 6.17 8.94
N ASP A 171 -20.81 6.73 9.83
CA ASP A 171 -20.86 8.14 10.21
C ASP A 171 -20.59 9.05 8.99
N ASN A 172 -19.68 8.64 8.11
CA ASN A 172 -19.41 9.33 6.85
C ASN A 172 -20.61 9.29 5.91
N ILE A 173 -21.27 8.13 5.74
CA ILE A 173 -22.45 7.97 4.88
C ILE A 173 -23.60 8.84 5.38
N GLU A 174 -23.86 8.86 6.70
CA GLU A 174 -24.90 9.71 7.28
C GLU A 174 -24.58 11.19 7.04
N ARG A 175 -23.31 11.60 7.20
CA ARG A 175 -22.90 12.98 7.00
C ARG A 175 -22.96 13.43 5.53
N THR A 176 -22.54 12.59 4.59
CA THR A 176 -22.44 12.98 3.17
C THR A 176 -23.75 12.78 2.41
N ARG A 177 -24.52 11.74 2.75
CA ARG A 177 -25.72 11.34 2.00
C ARG A 177 -27.02 11.47 2.80
N GLY A 178 -26.94 11.63 4.13
CA GLY A 178 -28.12 11.58 5.01
C GLY A 178 -28.73 10.19 5.15
N GLU A 179 -28.03 9.15 4.68
CA GLU A 179 -28.49 7.76 4.73
C GLU A 179 -28.04 7.08 6.03
N LYS A 180 -28.95 6.34 6.67
CA LYS A 180 -28.64 5.50 7.84
C LYS A 180 -28.59 4.04 7.42
N VAL A 181 -27.39 3.52 7.23
CA VAL A 181 -27.16 2.12 6.87
C VAL A 181 -27.08 1.27 8.14
N ASP A 182 -27.94 0.26 8.22
CA ASP A 182 -27.89 -0.76 9.29
C ASP A 182 -26.99 -1.92 8.84
N ILE A 183 -25.74 -1.93 9.32
CA ILE A 183 -24.73 -2.90 8.89
C ILE A 183 -25.04 -4.35 9.29
N GLU A 184 -25.91 -4.55 10.29
CA GLU A 184 -26.33 -5.89 10.73
C GLU A 184 -27.41 -6.49 9.82
N LYS A 185 -28.03 -5.67 8.96
CA LYS A 185 -29.15 -6.07 8.08
C LYS A 185 -28.81 -6.08 6.59
N ILE A 186 -27.53 -5.96 6.22
CA ILE A 186 -27.13 -6.03 4.81
C ILE A 186 -27.44 -7.41 4.21
N PRO A 187 -27.83 -7.48 2.92
CA PRO A 187 -28.08 -8.75 2.24
C PRO A 187 -26.77 -9.56 2.12
N MET A 188 -26.83 -10.87 2.36
CA MET A 188 -25.68 -11.79 2.30
C MET A 188 -25.45 -12.42 0.91
N ASP A 189 -26.31 -12.05 -0.06
CA ASP A 189 -26.34 -12.51 -1.44
C ASP A 189 -26.11 -11.36 -2.45
N ASP A 190 -25.48 -10.26 -2.03
CA ASP A 190 -25.28 -9.07 -2.87
C ASP A 190 -24.24 -9.31 -3.97
N GLN A 191 -24.69 -9.21 -5.23
CA GLN A 191 -23.85 -9.48 -6.39
C GLN A 191 -22.68 -8.50 -6.51
N SER A 192 -22.87 -7.21 -6.25
CA SER A 192 -21.81 -6.20 -6.35
C SER A 192 -20.66 -6.48 -5.38
N THR A 193 -20.99 -6.97 -4.17
CA THR A 193 -20.02 -7.40 -3.17
C THR A 193 -19.22 -8.61 -3.62
N PHE A 194 -19.88 -9.65 -4.15
CA PHE A 194 -19.17 -10.81 -4.70
C PHE A 194 -18.33 -10.46 -5.92
N ASP A 195 -18.81 -9.59 -6.80
CA ASP A 195 -18.06 -9.15 -7.98
C ASP A 195 -16.76 -8.43 -7.58
N LEU A 196 -16.80 -7.58 -6.54
CA LEU A 196 -15.61 -6.94 -5.98
C LEU A 196 -14.61 -7.96 -5.45
N LEU A 197 -15.07 -8.95 -4.66
CA LEU A 197 -14.22 -10.01 -4.13
C LEU A 197 -13.62 -10.87 -5.27
N ASN A 198 -14.43 -11.20 -6.28
CA ASN A 198 -14.05 -12.03 -7.42
C ASN A 198 -13.09 -11.35 -8.40
N ARG A 199 -13.11 -10.01 -8.49
CA ARG A 199 -12.06 -9.26 -9.21
C ARG A 199 -10.75 -9.20 -8.43
N GLY A 200 -10.76 -9.50 -7.14
CA GLY A 200 -9.60 -9.39 -6.26
C GLY A 200 -9.32 -7.94 -5.83
N ASP A 201 -10.32 -7.06 -5.91
CA ASP A 201 -10.24 -5.64 -5.53
C ASP A 201 -10.35 -5.48 -3.99
N THR A 202 -9.64 -6.31 -3.24
CA THR A 202 -9.83 -6.48 -1.79
C THR A 202 -8.82 -5.71 -0.94
N VAL A 203 -8.11 -4.73 -1.51
CA VAL A 203 -7.28 -3.82 -0.72
C VAL A 203 -8.18 -3.09 0.29
N GLY A 204 -7.87 -3.21 1.58
CA GLY A 204 -8.69 -2.66 2.65
C GLY A 204 -9.87 -3.51 3.11
N VAL A 205 -10.12 -4.67 2.48
CA VAL A 205 -11.18 -5.60 2.90
C VAL A 205 -10.61 -6.59 3.91
N PHE A 206 -11.24 -6.64 5.08
CA PHE A 206 -10.70 -7.36 6.25
C PHE A 206 -10.33 -8.82 5.95
N GLN A 207 -9.17 -9.26 6.44
CA GLN A 207 -8.56 -10.60 6.26
C GLN A 207 -8.23 -11.04 4.83
N VAL A 208 -8.76 -10.40 3.79
CA VAL A 208 -8.60 -10.86 2.40
C VAL A 208 -7.73 -9.96 1.52
N GLU A 209 -6.88 -9.12 2.12
CA GLU A 209 -6.04 -8.14 1.41
C GLU A 209 -4.76 -8.70 0.80
N SER A 210 -4.27 -9.85 1.29
CA SER A 210 -2.97 -10.38 0.85
C SER A 210 -2.99 -10.73 -0.64
N ARG A 211 -1.85 -10.60 -1.32
CA ARG A 211 -1.76 -10.90 -2.76
C ARG A 211 -2.18 -12.34 -3.08
N GLY A 212 -1.69 -13.32 -2.31
CA GLY A 212 -2.06 -14.72 -2.53
C GLY A 212 -3.55 -14.98 -2.27
N MET A 213 -4.17 -14.28 -1.31
CA MET A 213 -5.61 -14.40 -1.09
C MET A 213 -6.40 -13.79 -2.25
N ARG A 214 -5.99 -12.62 -2.76
CA ARG A 214 -6.59 -12.00 -3.96
C ARG A 214 -6.53 -12.92 -5.18
N ASP A 215 -5.41 -13.59 -5.38
CA ASP A 215 -5.23 -14.57 -6.45
C ASP A 215 -6.18 -15.76 -6.26
N LEU A 216 -6.33 -16.25 -5.03
CA LEU A 216 -7.26 -17.33 -4.70
C LEU A 216 -8.72 -16.93 -4.95
N LEU A 217 -9.14 -15.73 -4.52
CA LEU A 217 -10.49 -15.23 -4.73
C LEU A 217 -10.87 -15.18 -6.21
N ARG A 218 -9.95 -14.68 -7.06
CA ARG A 218 -10.14 -14.66 -8.53
C ARG A 218 -10.28 -16.06 -9.14
N ARG A 219 -9.58 -17.05 -8.59
CA ARG A 219 -9.62 -18.44 -9.07
C ARG A 219 -10.87 -19.18 -8.63
N ILE A 220 -11.35 -18.92 -7.42
CA ILE A 220 -12.48 -19.65 -6.86
C ILE A 220 -13.84 -19.15 -7.36
N GLY A 221 -13.97 -17.85 -7.64
CA GLY A 221 -15.23 -17.25 -8.08
C GLY A 221 -16.36 -17.45 -7.05
N LEU A 222 -16.30 -16.74 -5.92
CA LEU A 222 -17.30 -16.75 -4.86
C LEU A 222 -18.72 -16.49 -5.43
N ASN A 223 -19.67 -17.34 -5.05
CA ASN A 223 -21.09 -17.16 -5.36
C ASN A 223 -22.00 -17.35 -4.14
N SER A 224 -21.42 -17.63 -2.97
CA SER A 224 -22.12 -17.70 -1.69
C SER A 224 -21.24 -17.22 -0.54
N PHE A 225 -21.87 -16.91 0.59
CA PHE A 225 -21.17 -16.49 1.80
C PHE A 225 -20.30 -17.62 2.39
N GLU A 226 -20.75 -18.88 2.29
CA GLU A 226 -20.04 -20.06 2.79
C GLU A 226 -18.66 -20.24 2.12
N ASP A 227 -18.54 -19.90 0.85
CA ASP A 227 -17.25 -19.95 0.16
C ASP A 227 -16.24 -18.97 0.81
N LEU A 228 -16.69 -17.78 1.23
CA LEU A 228 -15.83 -16.80 1.90
C LEU A 228 -15.34 -17.33 3.26
N ILE A 229 -16.23 -17.99 4.01
CA ILE A 229 -15.88 -18.67 5.27
C ILE A 229 -14.78 -19.72 4.99
N ALA A 230 -14.93 -20.51 3.93
CA ALA A 230 -13.95 -21.54 3.56
C ALA A 230 -12.60 -20.94 3.15
N MET A 231 -12.59 -19.82 2.42
CA MET A 231 -11.34 -19.16 2.00
C MET A 231 -10.51 -18.68 3.17
N ILE A 232 -11.15 -18.07 4.17
CA ILE A 232 -10.49 -17.65 5.41
C ILE A 232 -9.89 -18.85 6.15
N ALA A 233 -10.60 -19.98 6.19
CA ALA A 233 -10.11 -21.19 6.86
C ALA A 233 -8.98 -21.91 6.10
N LEU A 234 -8.98 -21.87 4.77
CA LEU A 234 -8.04 -22.60 3.90
C LEU A 234 -6.73 -21.85 3.65
N PHE A 235 -6.74 -20.52 3.64
CA PHE A 235 -5.56 -19.71 3.28
C PHE A 235 -4.56 -19.58 4.44
N ARG A 236 -3.94 -20.71 4.82
CA ARG A 236 -2.94 -20.78 5.89
C ARG A 236 -1.88 -21.86 5.62
N PRO A 237 -0.67 -21.76 6.19
CA PRO A 237 0.38 -22.77 6.04
C PRO A 237 -0.13 -24.17 6.45
N GLY A 238 -0.02 -25.14 5.54
CA GLY A 238 -0.57 -26.50 5.72
C GLY A 238 -1.68 -26.83 4.71
N PRO A 239 -2.94 -26.39 4.94
CA PRO A 239 -4.06 -26.66 4.04
C PRO A 239 -3.96 -25.96 2.67
N MET A 240 -3.01 -25.04 2.46
CA MET A 240 -2.79 -24.43 1.14
C MET A 240 -2.58 -25.45 0.01
N ASN A 241 -2.03 -26.63 0.30
CA ASN A 241 -1.86 -27.71 -0.68
C ASN A 241 -3.21 -28.29 -1.17
N MET A 242 -4.31 -28.00 -0.48
CA MET A 242 -5.66 -28.47 -0.82
C MET A 242 -6.47 -27.44 -1.62
N LEU A 243 -5.96 -26.22 -1.79
CA LEU A 243 -6.67 -25.14 -2.48
C LEU A 243 -7.03 -25.53 -3.92
N ASP A 244 -6.10 -26.16 -4.63
CA ASP A 244 -6.32 -26.56 -6.02
C ASP A 244 -7.42 -27.62 -6.15
N ASP A 245 -7.44 -28.60 -5.24
CA ASP A 245 -8.48 -29.63 -5.18
C ASP A 245 -9.84 -29.00 -4.86
N TYR A 246 -9.90 -28.11 -3.86
CA TYR A 246 -11.13 -27.40 -3.49
C TYR A 246 -11.70 -26.58 -4.66
N VAL A 247 -10.85 -25.79 -5.33
CA VAL A 247 -11.23 -24.98 -6.50
C VAL A 247 -11.69 -25.86 -7.67
N ASN A 248 -10.98 -26.96 -7.95
CA ASN A 248 -11.34 -27.85 -9.05
C ASN A 248 -12.66 -28.59 -8.81
N ARG A 249 -12.95 -28.99 -7.57
CA ARG A 249 -14.24 -29.60 -7.20
C ARG A 249 -15.39 -28.60 -7.34
N LYS A 250 -15.21 -27.35 -6.89
CA LYS A 250 -16.20 -26.30 -7.05
C LYS A 250 -16.54 -26.05 -8.53
N HIS A 251 -15.54 -26.00 -9.40
CA HIS A 251 -15.72 -25.81 -10.84
C HIS A 251 -16.14 -27.09 -11.59
N GLY A 252 -16.43 -28.19 -10.89
CA GLY A 252 -16.85 -29.46 -11.49
C GLY A 252 -15.76 -30.16 -12.33
N LYS A 253 -14.50 -29.75 -12.21
CA LYS A 253 -13.35 -30.38 -12.90
C LYS A 253 -12.94 -31.71 -12.25
N VAL A 254 -13.23 -31.86 -10.97
CA VAL A 254 -13.01 -33.08 -10.18
C VAL A 254 -14.35 -33.50 -9.56
N PRO A 255 -14.76 -34.78 -9.69
CA PRO A 255 -16.01 -35.25 -9.11
C PRO A 255 -15.97 -35.18 -7.58
N ILE A 256 -17.06 -34.70 -6.99
CA ILE A 256 -17.20 -34.67 -5.53
C ILE A 256 -17.54 -36.09 -5.04
N THR A 257 -16.62 -36.70 -4.31
CA THR A 257 -16.80 -38.04 -3.73
C THR A 257 -16.90 -37.97 -2.21
N TYR A 258 -17.87 -38.67 -1.64
CA TYR A 258 -18.03 -38.82 -0.20
C TYR A 258 -17.64 -40.24 0.23
N ASP A 259 -16.95 -40.39 1.37
CA ASP A 259 -16.58 -41.71 1.89
C ASP A 259 -17.78 -42.54 2.33
N HIS A 260 -18.90 -41.88 2.61
CA HIS A 260 -20.17 -42.50 2.99
C HIS A 260 -21.33 -41.53 2.65
N PRO A 261 -22.52 -42.01 2.21
CA PRO A 261 -23.67 -41.16 1.90
C PRO A 261 -24.09 -40.24 3.05
N LEU A 262 -24.01 -40.72 4.29
CA LEU A 262 -24.33 -39.91 5.48
C LEU A 262 -23.40 -38.70 5.70
N LEU A 263 -22.25 -38.63 5.03
CA LEU A 263 -21.35 -37.47 5.09
C LEU A 263 -21.73 -36.38 4.09
N GLU A 264 -22.54 -36.68 3.08
CA GLU A 264 -22.93 -35.72 2.05
C GLU A 264 -23.58 -34.45 2.66
N PRO A 265 -24.57 -34.52 3.57
CA PRO A 265 -25.19 -33.31 4.14
C PRO A 265 -24.22 -32.44 4.93
N ILE A 266 -23.14 -33.01 5.47
CA ILE A 266 -22.15 -32.31 6.31
C ILE A 266 -21.06 -31.65 5.44
N LEU A 267 -20.64 -32.34 4.37
CA LEU A 267 -19.51 -31.95 3.54
C LEU A 267 -19.93 -31.30 2.22
N LYS A 268 -21.23 -31.24 1.89
CA LYS A 268 -21.74 -30.60 0.66
C LYS A 268 -21.32 -29.15 0.53
N GLU A 269 -21.40 -28.38 1.62
CA GLU A 269 -20.97 -26.98 1.70
C GLU A 269 -19.49 -26.79 1.35
N THR A 270 -18.65 -27.80 1.62
CA THR A 270 -17.21 -27.75 1.38
C THR A 270 -16.77 -28.67 0.25
N TYR A 271 -17.67 -28.97 -0.69
CA TYR A 271 -17.41 -29.78 -1.87
C TYR A 271 -16.74 -31.14 -1.55
N GLY A 272 -17.18 -31.79 -0.46
CA GLY A 272 -16.65 -33.09 -0.02
C GLY A 272 -15.30 -33.03 0.70
N VAL A 273 -14.79 -31.83 0.99
CA VAL A 273 -13.53 -31.63 1.73
C VAL A 273 -13.83 -31.39 3.20
N MET A 274 -13.23 -32.16 4.10
CA MET A 274 -13.36 -31.92 5.54
C MET A 274 -12.44 -30.75 5.94
N LEU A 275 -13.04 -29.64 6.37
CA LEU A 275 -12.35 -28.39 6.64
C LEU A 275 -12.54 -27.92 8.09
N TYR A 276 -13.74 -28.09 8.63
CA TYR A 276 -14.10 -27.54 9.94
C TYR A 276 -14.02 -28.56 11.07
N GLN A 277 -13.69 -28.09 12.27
CA GLN A 277 -13.74 -28.88 13.50
C GLN A 277 -15.16 -29.40 13.78
N GLU A 278 -16.16 -28.58 13.48
CA GLU A 278 -17.58 -28.88 13.62
C GLU A 278 -18.01 -29.99 12.66
N GLN A 279 -17.44 -30.05 11.45
CA GLN A 279 -17.70 -31.16 10.51
C GLN A 279 -17.16 -32.49 11.04
N VAL A 280 -16.01 -32.50 11.72
CA VAL A 280 -15.47 -33.70 12.40
C VAL A 280 -16.41 -34.17 13.51
N GLN A 281 -16.91 -33.25 14.32
CA GLN A 281 -17.86 -33.56 15.39
C GLN A 281 -19.19 -34.10 14.85
N GLN A 282 -19.74 -33.45 13.82
CA GLN A 282 -20.97 -33.88 13.15
C GLN A 282 -20.79 -35.25 12.47
N ALA A 283 -19.65 -35.49 11.83
CA ALA A 283 -19.33 -36.79 11.24
C ALA A 283 -19.29 -37.90 12.30
N ALA A 284 -18.64 -37.66 13.45
CA ALA A 284 -18.62 -38.60 14.56
C ALA A 284 -20.01 -38.86 15.16
N ASN A 285 -20.83 -37.81 15.28
CA ASN A 285 -22.20 -37.96 15.75
C ASN A 285 -23.04 -38.79 14.77
N VAL A 286 -23.05 -38.41 13.48
CA VAL A 286 -23.89 -39.03 12.47
C VAL A 286 -23.46 -40.47 12.22
N LEU A 287 -22.16 -40.72 12.01
CA LEU A 287 -21.63 -42.05 11.69
C LEU A 287 -21.57 -42.99 12.90
N ALA A 288 -21.03 -42.53 14.04
CA ALA A 288 -20.72 -43.39 15.18
C ALA A 288 -21.64 -43.20 16.40
N GLY A 289 -22.57 -42.25 16.36
CA GLY A 289 -23.50 -42.00 17.46
C GLY A 289 -22.91 -41.25 18.65
N PHE A 290 -21.76 -40.59 18.46
CA PHE A 290 -21.14 -39.82 19.53
C PHE A 290 -22.05 -38.66 19.97
N THR A 291 -22.15 -38.43 21.28
CA THR A 291 -22.74 -37.18 21.78
C THR A 291 -21.85 -35.98 21.38
N LEU A 292 -22.40 -34.76 21.38
CA LEU A 292 -21.62 -33.56 21.07
C LEU A 292 -20.39 -33.41 21.99
N GLY A 293 -20.54 -33.71 23.28
CA GLY A 293 -19.42 -33.71 24.23
C GLY A 293 -18.34 -34.75 23.91
N GLN A 294 -18.73 -35.96 23.49
CA GLN A 294 -17.79 -36.99 23.03
C GLN A 294 -17.09 -36.57 21.73
N GLY A 295 -17.81 -35.89 20.82
CA GLY A 295 -17.24 -35.28 19.63
C GLY A 295 -16.17 -34.22 19.94
N ASP A 296 -16.39 -33.37 20.95
CA ASP A 296 -15.38 -32.39 21.36
C ASP A 296 -14.14 -33.06 22.00
N ILE A 297 -14.33 -34.14 22.78
CA ILE A 297 -13.20 -34.93 23.30
C ILE A 297 -12.37 -35.50 22.14
N LEU A 298 -13.01 -36.06 21.10
CA LEU A 298 -12.34 -36.55 19.89
C LEU A 298 -11.56 -35.43 19.20
N ARG A 299 -12.18 -34.27 18.99
CA ARG A 299 -11.53 -33.09 18.40
C ARG A 299 -10.29 -32.66 19.18
N ARG A 300 -10.38 -32.57 20.51
CA ARG A 300 -9.25 -32.20 21.38
C ARG A 300 -8.13 -33.24 21.32
N ALA A 301 -8.47 -34.53 21.28
CA ALA A 301 -7.50 -35.62 21.17
C ALA A 301 -6.71 -35.53 19.86
N MET A 302 -7.40 -35.28 18.74
CA MET A 302 -6.79 -35.09 17.43
C MET A 302 -5.86 -33.87 17.39
N GLY A 303 -6.26 -32.75 18.00
CA GLY A 303 -5.42 -31.55 18.06
C GLY A 303 -4.14 -31.72 18.88
N LYS A 304 -4.21 -32.45 20.01
CA LYS A 304 -3.05 -32.72 20.88
C LYS A 304 -2.17 -33.88 20.41
N LYS A 305 -2.63 -34.66 19.42
CA LYS A 305 -1.93 -35.85 18.89
C LYS A 305 -1.49 -36.84 19.97
N ASN A 306 -2.33 -37.05 21.00
CA ASN A 306 -2.02 -38.01 22.06
C ASN A 306 -2.29 -39.44 21.53
N PRO A 307 -1.25 -40.29 21.38
CA PRO A 307 -1.40 -41.61 20.75
C PRO A 307 -2.37 -42.55 21.49
N GLU A 308 -2.31 -42.56 22.82
CA GLU A 308 -3.13 -43.46 23.65
C GLU A 308 -4.62 -43.08 23.57
N VAL A 309 -4.91 -41.78 23.67
CA VAL A 309 -6.30 -41.27 23.59
C VAL A 309 -6.86 -41.48 22.18
N MET A 310 -6.03 -41.28 21.14
CA MET A 310 -6.45 -41.49 19.75
C MET A 310 -6.80 -42.95 19.46
N ALA A 311 -6.00 -43.91 19.95
CA ALA A 311 -6.29 -45.33 19.80
C ALA A 311 -7.63 -45.73 20.45
N ALA A 312 -7.88 -45.27 21.67
CA ALA A 312 -9.13 -45.52 22.39
C ALA A 312 -10.36 -44.92 21.67
N GLN A 313 -10.21 -43.70 21.12
CA GLN A 313 -11.28 -43.07 20.35
C GLN A 313 -11.55 -43.76 19.02
N ARG A 314 -10.50 -44.29 18.35
CA ARG A 314 -10.62 -45.03 17.10
C ARG A 314 -11.45 -46.30 17.26
N GLU A 315 -11.15 -47.11 18.28
CA GLU A 315 -11.91 -48.32 18.56
C GLU A 315 -13.39 -48.00 18.83
N ARG A 316 -13.63 -46.98 19.66
CA ARG A 316 -14.98 -46.52 19.98
C ARG A 316 -15.74 -46.02 18.75
N PHE A 317 -15.07 -45.29 17.85
CA PHE A 317 -15.66 -44.81 16.61
C PHE A 317 -16.06 -45.95 15.67
N ILE A 318 -15.19 -46.94 15.49
CA ILE A 318 -15.46 -48.10 14.62
C ILE A 318 -16.64 -48.92 15.18
N LYS A 319 -16.63 -49.20 16.49
CA LYS A 319 -17.73 -49.90 17.16
C LYS A 319 -19.06 -49.13 17.01
N GLY A 320 -19.05 -47.82 17.25
CA GLY A 320 -20.22 -46.97 17.09
C GLY A 320 -20.74 -46.92 15.65
N CYS A 321 -19.85 -46.91 14.66
CA CYS A 321 -20.21 -46.96 13.24
C CYS A 321 -20.98 -48.23 12.87
N TRP A 322 -20.56 -49.38 13.41
CA TRP A 322 -21.26 -50.64 13.23
C TRP A 322 -22.61 -50.67 13.96
N GLU A 323 -22.62 -50.26 15.23
CA GLU A 323 -23.81 -50.32 16.09
C GLU A 323 -24.93 -49.41 15.58
N LYS A 324 -24.60 -48.21 15.10
CA LYS A 324 -25.58 -47.22 14.65
C LYS A 324 -26.00 -47.38 13.20
N ASN A 325 -25.04 -47.50 12.29
CA ASN A 325 -25.29 -47.40 10.84
C ASN A 325 -24.85 -48.64 10.05
N ARG A 326 -24.39 -49.71 10.72
CA ARG A 326 -23.91 -50.95 10.09
C ARG A 326 -22.77 -50.72 9.07
N ILE A 327 -21.93 -49.70 9.31
CA ILE A 327 -20.79 -49.39 8.46
C ILE A 327 -19.67 -50.42 8.72
N PRO A 328 -19.14 -51.09 7.69
CA PRO A 328 -18.06 -52.06 7.85
C PRO A 328 -16.82 -51.46 8.52
N ALA A 329 -16.13 -52.26 9.33
CA ALA A 329 -14.98 -51.80 10.11
C ALA A 329 -13.86 -51.20 9.24
N GLU A 330 -13.61 -51.75 8.05
CA GLU A 330 -12.60 -51.25 7.11
C GLU A 330 -12.95 -49.85 6.58
N GLN A 331 -14.22 -49.61 6.23
CA GLN A 331 -14.69 -48.31 5.79
C GLN A 331 -14.66 -47.29 6.93
N ALA A 332 -15.09 -47.68 8.14
CA ALA A 332 -15.04 -46.83 9.32
C ALA A 332 -13.60 -46.45 9.71
N ALA A 333 -12.66 -47.41 9.63
CA ALA A 333 -11.24 -47.16 9.83
C ALA A 333 -10.68 -46.15 8.82
N ARG A 334 -10.98 -46.32 7.53
CA ARG A 334 -10.55 -45.37 6.48
C ARG A 334 -11.09 -43.96 6.69
N ILE A 335 -12.35 -43.84 7.12
CA ILE A 335 -12.96 -42.54 7.45
C ILE A 335 -12.25 -41.90 8.65
N PHE A 336 -11.97 -42.67 9.70
CA PHE A 336 -11.27 -42.17 10.88
C PHE A 336 -9.86 -41.69 10.54
N ASP A 337 -9.11 -42.45 9.75
CA ASP A 337 -7.74 -42.08 9.34
C ASP A 337 -7.74 -40.78 8.50
N ARG A 338 -8.78 -40.57 7.67
CA ARG A 338 -9.00 -39.27 6.99
C ARG A 338 -9.32 -38.15 7.97
N MET A 339 -10.24 -38.38 8.93
CA MET A 339 -10.58 -37.38 9.95
C MET A 339 -9.34 -36.95 10.76
N GLU A 340 -8.48 -37.90 11.15
CA GLU A 340 -7.24 -37.62 11.87
C GLU A 340 -6.27 -36.77 11.04
N ARG A 341 -6.08 -37.11 9.76
CA ARG A 341 -5.24 -36.33 8.84
C ARG A 341 -5.75 -34.89 8.70
N PHE A 342 -7.07 -34.70 8.62
CA PHE A 342 -7.68 -33.37 8.49
C PHE A 342 -7.72 -32.59 9.79
N ALA A 343 -7.85 -33.24 10.95
CA ALA A 343 -7.93 -32.55 12.22
C ALA A 343 -6.66 -31.76 12.57
N GLY A 344 -5.49 -32.16 12.04
CA GLY A 344 -4.27 -31.36 12.10
C GLY A 344 -4.36 -30.00 11.39
N TYR A 345 -5.30 -29.86 10.45
CA TYR A 345 -5.59 -28.65 9.67
C TYR A 345 -7.06 -28.25 9.76
N GLY A 346 -7.80 -28.73 10.77
CA GLY A 346 -9.20 -28.36 10.97
C GLY A 346 -9.29 -26.93 11.49
N PHE A 347 -10.25 -26.15 11.01
CA PHE A 347 -10.48 -24.78 11.49
C PHE A 347 -11.79 -24.68 12.27
N ASN A 348 -11.88 -23.75 13.22
CA ASN A 348 -13.12 -23.53 13.95
C ASN A 348 -14.08 -22.72 13.07
N LYS A 349 -15.21 -23.32 12.68
CA LYS A 349 -16.18 -22.69 11.78
C LYS A 349 -16.81 -21.46 12.42
N SER A 350 -17.14 -21.50 13.71
CA SER A 350 -17.79 -20.37 14.37
C SER A 350 -16.94 -19.08 14.32
N HIS A 351 -15.64 -19.19 14.62
CA HIS A 351 -14.69 -18.08 14.51
C HIS A 351 -14.51 -17.62 13.06
N SER A 352 -14.32 -18.56 12.12
CA SER A 352 -14.20 -18.24 10.69
C SER A 352 -15.43 -17.51 10.15
N THR A 353 -16.62 -17.91 10.60
CA THR A 353 -17.90 -17.33 10.18
C THR A 353 -18.03 -15.90 10.70
N ALA A 354 -17.77 -15.69 12.00
CA ALA A 354 -17.84 -14.35 12.60
C ALA A 354 -16.90 -13.36 11.91
N TYR A 355 -15.68 -13.79 11.57
CA TYR A 355 -14.71 -12.94 10.88
C TYR A 355 -15.05 -12.77 9.38
N ALA A 356 -15.63 -13.78 8.74
CA ALA A 356 -16.16 -13.67 7.38
C ALA A 356 -17.30 -12.63 7.28
N ILE A 357 -18.13 -12.46 8.32
CA ILE A 357 -19.13 -11.39 8.37
C ILE A 357 -18.44 -10.02 8.26
N LEU A 358 -17.37 -9.78 9.00
CA LEU A 358 -16.63 -8.52 8.93
C LEU A 358 -15.95 -8.33 7.56
N SER A 359 -15.40 -9.38 6.98
CA SER A 359 -14.86 -9.37 5.61
C SER A 359 -15.95 -9.00 4.60
N TYR A 360 -17.14 -9.59 4.72
CA TYR A 360 -18.28 -9.30 3.84
C TYR A 360 -18.80 -7.88 4.03
N GLN A 361 -19.00 -7.43 5.28
CA GLN A 361 -19.42 -6.07 5.59
C GLN A 361 -18.46 -5.01 5.03
N THR A 362 -17.14 -5.22 5.18
CA THR A 362 -16.15 -4.30 4.60
C THR A 362 -16.14 -4.34 3.07
N ALA A 363 -16.32 -5.51 2.45
CA ALA A 363 -16.47 -5.62 1.00
C ALA A 363 -17.73 -4.93 0.49
N TYR A 364 -18.86 -5.08 1.19
CA TYR A 364 -20.13 -4.44 0.88
C TYR A 364 -20.02 -2.91 0.95
N LEU A 365 -19.46 -2.39 2.04
CA LEU A 365 -19.23 -0.95 2.18
C LEU A 365 -18.29 -0.42 1.09
N LYS A 366 -17.25 -1.16 0.72
CA LYS A 366 -16.36 -0.78 -0.39
C LYS A 366 -17.08 -0.80 -1.74
N ALA A 367 -17.97 -1.75 -1.98
CA ALA A 367 -18.70 -1.87 -3.24
C ALA A 367 -19.75 -0.76 -3.43
N HIS A 368 -20.50 -0.41 -2.37
CA HIS A 368 -21.64 0.51 -2.45
C HIS A 368 -21.31 1.94 -2.02
N TYR A 369 -20.36 2.12 -1.09
CA TYR A 369 -19.95 3.41 -0.54
C TYR A 369 -18.42 3.59 -0.59
N PRO A 370 -17.80 3.48 -1.78
CA PRO A 370 -16.35 3.41 -1.94
C PRO A 370 -15.61 4.65 -1.39
N VAL A 371 -16.19 5.85 -1.55
CA VAL A 371 -15.54 7.10 -1.15
C VAL A 371 -15.51 7.24 0.38
N GLU A 372 -16.66 7.00 1.02
CA GLU A 372 -16.82 7.04 2.46
C GLU A 372 -16.00 5.95 3.16
N PHE A 373 -16.00 4.73 2.60
CA PHE A 373 -15.21 3.61 3.10
C PHE A 373 -13.70 3.86 3.00
N MET A 374 -13.23 4.31 1.82
CA MET A 374 -11.80 4.59 1.63
C MET A 374 -11.33 5.75 2.51
N ALA A 375 -12.16 6.78 2.75
CA ALA A 375 -11.82 7.85 3.68
C ALA A 375 -11.69 7.36 5.13
N ALA A 376 -12.61 6.49 5.58
CA ALA A 376 -12.54 5.87 6.91
C ALA A 376 -11.30 4.96 7.06
N LEU A 377 -10.99 4.19 6.02
CA LEU A 377 -9.82 3.31 6.00
C LEU A 377 -8.50 4.09 6.01
N MET A 378 -8.37 5.14 5.19
CA MET A 378 -7.20 6.04 5.18
C MET A 378 -6.99 6.70 6.54
N THR A 379 -8.07 7.14 7.18
CA THR A 379 -8.03 7.70 8.54
C THR A 379 -7.49 6.70 9.55
N SER A 380 -7.92 5.44 9.45
CA SER A 380 -7.47 4.36 10.32
C SER A 380 -5.97 4.05 10.15
N GLU A 381 -5.41 4.29 8.97
CA GLU A 381 -3.99 4.07 8.64
C GLU A 381 -3.19 5.39 8.52
N MET A 382 -3.71 6.50 9.06
CA MET A 382 -3.10 7.83 8.92
C MET A 382 -1.70 7.92 9.52
N GLY A 383 -1.43 7.19 10.60
CA GLY A 383 -0.10 7.09 11.22
C GLY A 383 0.84 6.08 10.56
N ASN A 384 0.39 5.35 9.54
CA ASN A 384 1.13 4.26 8.92
C ASN A 384 1.69 4.69 7.55
N THR A 385 2.96 5.09 7.55
CA THR A 385 3.65 5.61 6.36
C THR A 385 3.82 4.58 5.23
N ASP A 386 3.70 3.29 5.52
CA ASP A 386 3.85 2.23 4.52
C ASP A 386 2.51 1.85 3.89
N LYS A 387 1.42 1.83 4.67
CA LYS A 387 0.09 1.46 4.17
C LYS A 387 -0.65 2.61 3.50
N LEU A 388 -0.55 3.83 4.03
CA LEU A 388 -1.31 4.97 3.52
C LEU A 388 -1.09 5.22 2.01
N PRO A 389 0.15 5.18 1.47
CA PRO A 389 0.36 5.33 0.02
C PRO A 389 -0.36 4.27 -0.82
N VAL A 390 -0.43 3.02 -0.33
CA VAL A 390 -1.13 1.91 -1.02
C VAL A 390 -2.63 2.18 -1.08
N LEU A 391 -3.22 2.70 -0.01
CA LEU A 391 -4.64 3.05 0.03
C LEU A 391 -4.98 4.23 -0.90
N ILE A 392 -4.05 5.19 -1.03
CA ILE A 392 -4.21 6.33 -1.94
C ILE A 392 -4.14 5.89 -3.39
N GLU A 393 -3.21 5.01 -3.72
CA GLU A 393 -3.12 4.41 -5.05
C GLU A 393 -4.39 3.61 -5.38
N GLU A 394 -4.91 2.83 -4.42
CA GLU A 394 -6.18 2.13 -4.55
C GLU A 394 -7.35 3.09 -4.81
N ALA A 395 -7.46 4.18 -4.04
CA ALA A 395 -8.50 5.18 -4.26
C ALA A 395 -8.42 5.80 -5.67
N ARG A 396 -7.21 6.07 -6.17
CA ARG A 396 -7.00 6.55 -7.55
C ARG A 396 -7.44 5.51 -8.59
N ASN A 397 -7.13 4.23 -8.37
CA ASN A 397 -7.56 3.13 -9.25
C ASN A 397 -9.08 2.96 -9.26
N MET A 398 -9.75 3.27 -8.14
CA MET A 398 -11.21 3.31 -8.00
C MET A 398 -11.84 4.61 -8.54
N GLU A 399 -11.08 5.46 -9.23
CA GLU A 399 -11.54 6.75 -9.75
C GLU A 399 -12.07 7.69 -8.65
N ILE A 400 -11.42 7.68 -7.48
CA ILE A 400 -11.66 8.60 -6.37
C ILE A 400 -10.53 9.64 -6.35
N ALA A 401 -10.88 10.91 -6.42
CA ALA A 401 -9.89 11.99 -6.37
C ALA A 401 -9.35 12.16 -4.94
N VAL A 402 -8.04 12.22 -4.76
CA VAL A 402 -7.43 12.54 -3.46
C VAL A 402 -6.97 14.00 -3.48
N LEU A 403 -7.67 14.86 -2.76
CA LEU A 403 -7.45 16.30 -2.75
C LEU A 403 -6.38 16.68 -1.71
N PRO A 404 -5.52 17.69 -2.00
CA PRO A 404 -4.52 18.17 -1.04
C PRO A 404 -5.16 18.67 0.26
N PRO A 405 -4.39 18.70 1.36
CA PRO A 405 -4.87 19.33 2.58
C PRO A 405 -5.12 20.83 2.34
N ASN A 406 -6.13 21.39 3.01
CA ASN A 406 -6.47 22.80 2.94
C ASN A 406 -6.88 23.27 4.34
N ILE A 407 -6.28 24.35 4.85
CA ILE A 407 -6.54 24.82 6.21
C ILE A 407 -8.02 25.17 6.47
N ASN A 408 -8.74 25.60 5.43
CA ASN A 408 -10.13 26.04 5.50
C ASN A 408 -11.14 24.92 5.26
N GLU A 409 -10.74 23.80 4.65
CA GLU A 409 -11.66 22.72 4.27
C GLU A 409 -11.36 21.40 4.97
N SER A 410 -10.08 21.08 5.18
CA SER A 410 -9.67 19.83 5.83
C SER A 410 -10.14 19.80 7.29
N LEU A 411 -10.47 18.59 7.74
CA LEU A 411 -10.75 18.27 9.13
C LEU A 411 -9.54 17.55 9.75
N LEU A 412 -9.74 17.01 10.96
CA LEU A 412 -8.75 16.18 11.63
C LEU A 412 -8.41 14.95 10.80
N GLU A 413 -9.44 14.30 10.27
CA GLU A 413 -9.38 13.02 9.57
C GLU A 413 -9.61 13.17 8.07
N PHE A 414 -9.32 12.11 7.29
CA PHE A 414 -9.65 12.09 5.87
C PHE A 414 -11.15 12.19 5.69
N THR A 415 -11.58 13.13 4.85
CA THR A 415 -12.99 13.50 4.74
C THR A 415 -13.51 13.22 3.35
N PRO A 416 -14.56 12.38 3.18
CA PRO A 416 -15.18 12.17 1.88
C PRO A 416 -15.92 13.44 1.42
N VAL A 417 -15.83 13.73 0.12
CA VAL A 417 -16.46 14.84 -0.57
C VAL A 417 -17.30 14.25 -1.70
N VAL A 418 -18.61 14.16 -1.46
CA VAL A 418 -19.60 13.57 -2.37
C VAL A 418 -20.83 14.50 -2.42
N PRO A 419 -21.33 14.90 -3.60
CA PRO A 419 -20.77 14.67 -4.93
C PRO A 419 -19.52 15.53 -5.18
N TYR A 420 -18.61 15.04 -6.02
CA TYR A 420 -17.45 15.82 -6.49
C TYR A 420 -17.53 16.04 -8.00
N GLN A 421 -17.59 17.29 -8.42
CA GLN A 421 -17.54 17.66 -9.83
C GLN A 421 -16.12 18.04 -10.21
N SER A 422 -15.50 17.25 -11.08
CA SER A 422 -14.18 17.53 -11.62
C SER A 422 -14.25 18.60 -12.72
N HIS A 423 -13.36 19.57 -12.64
CA HIS A 423 -13.23 20.61 -13.66
C HIS A 423 -12.33 20.20 -14.85
N HIS A 424 -11.78 18.98 -14.87
CA HIS A 424 -10.70 18.58 -15.78
C HIS A 424 -11.08 17.41 -16.71
N GLY A 425 -12.36 17.22 -17.02
CA GLY A 425 -12.84 16.22 -18.00
C GLY A 425 -12.77 14.75 -17.55
N ARG A 426 -12.01 14.42 -16.50
CA ARG A 426 -12.06 13.09 -15.84
C ARG A 426 -13.30 12.97 -14.97
N LYS A 427 -14.09 11.91 -15.18
CA LYS A 427 -15.23 11.55 -14.33
C LYS A 427 -14.69 10.84 -13.09
N TYR A 428 -14.95 11.41 -11.92
CA TYR A 428 -14.62 10.79 -10.63
C TYR A 428 -15.91 10.36 -9.93
N VAL A 429 -15.86 9.27 -9.17
CA VAL A 429 -17.00 8.80 -8.36
C VAL A 429 -17.20 9.70 -7.14
N GLY A 430 -16.12 10.29 -6.64
CA GLY A 430 -16.11 11.27 -5.56
C GLY A 430 -14.69 11.72 -5.25
N ALA A 431 -14.51 12.43 -4.15
CA ALA A 431 -13.19 12.85 -3.70
C ALA A 431 -12.98 12.62 -2.19
N ILE A 432 -11.72 12.53 -1.77
CA ILE A 432 -11.31 12.45 -0.37
C ILE A 432 -10.36 13.61 -0.11
N ARG A 433 -10.73 14.49 0.82
CA ARG A 433 -9.89 15.58 1.31
C ARG A 433 -8.92 15.04 2.36
N PHE A 434 -7.64 15.38 2.20
CA PHE A 434 -6.60 14.98 3.13
C PHE A 434 -6.85 15.53 4.55
N GLY A 435 -6.72 14.67 5.57
CA GLY A 435 -6.85 15.05 6.98
C GLY A 435 -5.60 15.74 7.50
N LEU A 436 -5.76 16.82 8.29
CA LEU A 436 -4.63 17.62 8.78
C LEU A 436 -3.73 16.84 9.73
N ALA A 437 -4.27 15.88 10.49
CA ALA A 437 -3.49 15.04 11.40
C ALA A 437 -2.62 14.00 10.66
N GLY A 438 -2.83 13.81 9.36
CA GLY A 438 -1.97 12.97 8.52
C GLY A 438 -0.70 13.66 8.04
N VAL A 439 -0.56 14.97 8.30
CA VAL A 439 0.63 15.72 7.91
C VAL A 439 1.73 15.48 8.96
N LYS A 440 2.89 15.01 8.52
CA LYS A 440 4.04 14.80 9.40
C LYS A 440 4.41 16.10 10.13
N ASN A 441 4.70 15.98 11.43
CA ASN A 441 4.95 17.08 12.38
C ASN A 441 3.70 17.87 12.82
N VAL A 442 2.50 17.52 12.37
CA VAL A 442 1.25 18.17 12.81
C VAL A 442 0.52 17.22 13.76
N GLY A 443 0.48 17.57 15.05
CA GLY A 443 -0.19 16.76 16.08
C GLY A 443 -1.70 17.00 16.14
N ALA A 444 -2.46 16.03 16.64
CA ALA A 444 -3.92 16.12 16.77
C ALA A 444 -4.38 17.37 17.55
N ALA A 445 -3.73 17.68 18.68
CA ALA A 445 -4.05 18.87 19.48
C ALA A 445 -3.86 20.19 18.70
N ALA A 446 -2.85 20.28 17.83
CA ALA A 446 -2.65 21.45 16.99
C ALA A 446 -3.78 21.59 15.96
N VAL A 447 -4.24 20.47 15.39
CA VAL A 447 -5.35 20.46 14.45
C VAL A 447 -6.67 20.83 15.12
N GLU A 448 -6.95 20.28 16.31
CA GLU A 448 -8.14 20.63 17.09
C GLU A 448 -8.19 22.13 17.40
N ALA A 449 -7.06 22.72 17.79
CA ALA A 449 -6.95 24.16 17.98
C ALA A 449 -7.25 24.95 16.70
N ILE A 450 -6.70 24.53 15.55
CA ILE A 450 -6.98 25.16 14.24
C ILE A 450 -8.47 25.09 13.90
N LEU A 451 -9.11 23.94 14.12
CA LEU A 451 -10.53 23.74 13.82
C LEU A 451 -11.43 24.55 14.74
N ALA A 452 -11.11 24.60 16.05
CA ALA A 452 -11.84 25.40 17.03
C ALA A 452 -11.76 26.89 16.71
N GLU A 453 -10.57 27.38 16.38
CA GLU A 453 -10.35 28.78 15.97
C GLU A 453 -11.11 29.11 14.69
N ARG A 454 -11.06 28.23 13.68
CA ARG A 454 -11.81 28.39 12.42
C ARG A 454 -13.32 28.38 12.65
N ALA A 455 -13.82 27.57 13.58
CA ALA A 455 -15.24 27.51 13.91
C ALA A 455 -15.70 28.78 14.64
N ALA A 456 -14.86 29.35 15.51
CA ALA A 456 -15.17 30.57 16.26
C ALA A 456 -15.08 31.84 15.41
N ASN A 457 -14.05 31.96 14.56
CA ASN A 457 -13.67 33.21 13.88
C ASN A 457 -13.76 33.14 12.34
N GLY A 458 -14.32 32.06 11.79
CA GLY A 458 -14.49 31.85 10.35
C GLY A 458 -13.20 31.42 9.62
N PRO A 459 -13.24 31.33 8.28
CA PRO A 459 -12.11 30.86 7.48
C PRO A 459 -10.90 31.82 7.56
N PHE A 460 -9.71 31.24 7.48
CA PHE A 460 -8.45 31.97 7.41
C PHE A 460 -8.30 32.65 6.05
N LYS A 461 -7.90 33.92 6.06
CA LYS A 461 -7.67 34.73 4.85
C LYS A 461 -6.31 34.44 4.21
N GLY A 462 -5.32 34.05 5.01
CA GLY A 462 -3.94 33.86 4.58
C GLY A 462 -3.02 33.40 5.72
N LEU A 463 -1.72 33.34 5.45
CA LEU A 463 -0.69 32.95 6.40
C LEU A 463 -0.54 33.95 7.55
N ILE A 464 -0.61 35.27 7.28
CA ILE A 464 -0.49 36.29 8.33
C ILE A 464 -1.68 36.19 9.29
N ASP A 465 -2.89 36.14 8.73
CA ASP A 465 -4.13 35.98 9.48
C ASP A 465 -4.12 34.70 10.34
N PHE A 466 -3.62 33.59 9.78
CA PHE A 466 -3.43 32.34 10.52
C PHE A 466 -2.46 32.51 11.70
N CYS A 467 -1.27 33.07 11.46
CA CYS A 467 -0.28 33.29 12.51
C CYS A 467 -0.77 34.24 13.62
N MET A 468 -1.62 35.22 13.30
CA MET A 468 -2.18 36.18 14.27
C MET A 468 -3.27 35.59 15.17
N ARG A 469 -3.96 34.54 14.69
CA ARG A 469 -5.05 33.87 15.41
C ARG A 469 -4.58 32.70 16.25
N MET A 470 -3.60 31.95 15.75
CA MET A 470 -3.15 30.72 16.41
C MET A 470 -2.20 30.98 17.59
N ASP A 471 -2.31 30.16 18.65
CA ASP A 471 -1.35 30.13 19.73
C ASP A 471 -0.03 29.45 19.29
N SER A 472 1.09 30.15 19.46
CA SER A 472 2.43 29.69 19.11
C SER A 472 2.94 28.51 19.96
N GLN A 473 2.33 28.25 21.13
CA GLN A 473 2.63 27.06 21.93
C GLN A 473 2.02 25.79 21.33
N LEU A 474 0.78 25.88 20.83
CA LEU A 474 0.06 24.76 20.23
C LEU A 474 0.48 24.55 18.76
N VAL A 475 0.66 25.65 18.02
CA VAL A 475 1.06 25.67 16.61
C VAL A 475 2.44 26.29 16.50
N ASN A 476 3.46 25.48 16.75
CA ASN A 476 4.85 25.94 16.67
C ASN A 476 5.30 26.16 15.21
N ARG A 477 6.46 26.80 15.03
CA ARG A 477 7.03 27.08 13.70
C ARG A 477 7.10 25.83 12.80
N LYS A 478 7.46 24.68 13.35
CA LYS A 478 7.61 23.43 12.58
C LYS A 478 6.28 22.94 12.01
N VAL A 479 5.18 23.15 12.74
CA VAL A 479 3.82 22.88 12.26
C VAL A 479 3.50 23.77 11.06
N ILE A 480 3.71 25.08 11.18
CA ILE A 480 3.41 26.05 10.11
C ILE A 480 4.25 25.79 8.85
N GLU A 481 5.55 25.53 9.01
CA GLU A 481 6.42 25.12 7.91
C GLU A 481 5.89 23.89 7.17
N SER A 482 5.37 22.91 7.92
CA SER A 482 4.81 21.68 7.35
C SER A 482 3.49 21.96 6.61
N LEU A 483 2.61 22.79 7.17
CA LEU A 483 1.34 23.21 6.55
C LEU A 483 1.57 23.98 5.24
N ILE A 484 2.55 24.88 5.18
CA ILE A 484 2.90 25.60 3.94
C ILE A 484 3.42 24.60 2.90
N LYS A 485 4.36 23.73 3.29
CA LYS A 485 5.01 22.77 2.39
C LYS A 485 4.04 21.79 1.76
N CYS A 486 3.04 21.33 2.50
CA CYS A 486 2.05 20.36 2.02
C CYS A 486 0.85 20.98 1.27
N GLY A 487 0.81 22.31 1.13
CA GLY A 487 -0.18 23.00 0.32
C GLY A 487 -1.44 23.46 1.05
N CYS A 488 -1.46 23.46 2.39
CA CYS A 488 -2.62 23.92 3.16
C CYS A 488 -3.02 25.37 2.87
N PHE A 489 -2.08 26.19 2.38
CA PHE A 489 -2.26 27.60 2.04
C PHE A 489 -2.37 27.87 0.54
N ASP A 490 -2.44 26.84 -0.32
CA ASP A 490 -2.50 27.02 -1.78
C ASP A 490 -3.76 27.79 -2.24
N PHE A 491 -4.80 27.85 -1.40
CA PHE A 491 -6.00 28.65 -1.65
C PHE A 491 -5.70 30.16 -1.79
N THR A 492 -4.60 30.64 -1.21
CA THR A 492 -4.14 32.04 -1.32
C THR A 492 -3.63 32.38 -2.73
N ARG A 493 -3.35 31.38 -3.57
CA ARG A 493 -2.69 31.50 -4.89
C ARG A 493 -1.28 32.09 -4.85
N ILE A 494 -0.70 32.23 -3.67
CA ILE A 494 0.69 32.64 -3.47
C ILE A 494 1.58 31.40 -3.54
N SER A 495 2.74 31.51 -4.20
CA SER A 495 3.65 30.37 -4.32
C SER A 495 4.14 29.91 -2.95
N ARG A 496 4.22 28.59 -2.74
CA ARG A 496 4.70 28.01 -1.47
C ARG A 496 6.09 28.53 -1.08
N GLY A 497 6.96 28.77 -2.06
CA GLY A 497 8.29 29.36 -1.84
C GLY A 497 8.24 30.78 -1.28
N ARG A 498 7.31 31.61 -1.75
CA ARG A 498 7.08 32.96 -1.21
C ARG A 498 6.50 32.91 0.20
N LEU A 499 5.49 32.07 0.44
CA LEU A 499 4.91 31.87 1.78
C LEU A 499 5.96 31.39 2.79
N PHE A 500 6.80 30.43 2.39
CA PHE A 500 7.83 29.87 3.26
C PHE A 500 8.89 30.91 3.64
N ARG A 501 9.32 31.74 2.69
CA ARG A 501 10.24 32.87 2.96
C ARG A 501 9.57 33.94 3.83
N GLY A 502 8.28 34.19 3.63
CA GLY A 502 7.50 35.16 4.37
C GLY A 502 7.14 34.75 5.80
N LEU A 503 7.40 33.50 6.19
CA LEU A 503 7.05 32.96 7.51
C LEU A 503 7.64 33.78 8.66
N ASP A 504 8.89 34.22 8.54
CA ASP A 504 9.55 35.05 9.58
C ASP A 504 8.81 36.38 9.77
N THR A 505 8.38 37.00 8.67
CA THR A 505 7.61 38.25 8.70
C THR A 505 6.24 38.03 9.31
N ALA A 506 5.54 36.95 8.94
CA ALA A 506 4.23 36.62 9.49
C ALA A 506 4.27 36.38 11.00
N LEU A 507 5.27 35.63 11.49
CA LEU A 507 5.47 35.36 12.91
C LEU A 507 5.84 36.63 13.70
N ALA A 508 6.70 37.49 13.14
CA ALA A 508 7.07 38.75 13.79
C ALA A 508 5.86 39.68 13.96
N ARG A 509 4.99 39.76 12.94
CA ARG A 509 3.74 40.54 13.01
C ARG A 509 2.77 39.98 14.04
N ALA A 510 2.60 38.66 14.10
CA ALA A 510 1.77 38.00 15.10
C ALA A 510 2.26 38.30 16.53
N GLU A 511 3.56 38.22 16.78
CA GLU A 511 4.11 38.50 18.12
C GLU A 511 3.95 39.98 18.50
N THR A 512 4.04 40.89 17.53
CA THR A 512 3.84 42.33 17.76
C THR A 512 2.38 42.60 18.11
N ALA A 513 1.44 42.10 17.32
CA ALA A 513 0.00 42.23 17.59
C ALA A 513 -0.40 41.61 18.94
N ARG A 514 0.22 40.50 19.34
CA ARG A 514 -0.01 39.85 20.64
C ARG A 514 0.51 40.71 21.79
N ARG A 515 1.70 41.33 21.64
CA ARG A 515 2.26 42.27 22.62
C ARG A 515 1.37 43.50 22.80
N ASP A 516 0.83 44.03 21.71
CA ASP A 516 -0.04 45.21 21.73
C ASP A 516 -1.38 44.93 22.41
N ARG A 517 -1.96 43.72 22.22
CA ARG A 517 -3.14 43.28 22.99
C ARG A 517 -2.85 43.13 24.48
N LEU A 518 -1.71 42.54 24.83
CA LEU A 518 -1.31 42.33 26.23
C LEU A 518 -0.99 43.64 26.98
N SER A 519 -0.50 44.66 26.26
CA SER A 519 -0.18 45.96 26.84
C SER A 519 -1.42 46.87 27.05
N GLY A 520 -2.61 46.42 26.65
CA GLY A 520 -3.86 47.17 26.82
C GLY A 520 -3.98 48.40 25.92
N GLN A 521 -3.07 48.59 24.96
CA GLN A 521 -3.21 49.62 23.93
C GLN A 521 -4.22 49.17 22.88
N GLY A 522 -5.51 49.32 23.18
CA GLY A 522 -6.56 49.27 22.17
C GLY A 522 -6.28 50.33 21.09
N HIS A 523 -6.39 49.94 19.82
CA HIS A 523 -6.10 50.77 18.65
C HIS A 523 -6.73 52.17 18.73
N LEU A 524 -5.94 53.17 19.11
CA LEU A 524 -6.32 54.59 19.17
C LEU A 524 -6.50 55.24 17.77
N PHE A 525 -6.38 54.44 16.70
CA PHE A 525 -6.52 54.85 15.29
C PHE A 525 -7.30 53.80 14.46
N GLY A 526 -8.24 53.09 15.08
CA GLY A 526 -9.05 52.07 14.41
C GLY A 526 -10.14 52.70 13.54
N ASP A 527 -9.90 52.81 12.22
CA ASP A 527 -10.94 52.51 11.22
C ASP A 527 -10.46 52.41 9.76
N SER A 528 -9.19 52.72 9.41
CA SER A 528 -8.78 52.81 8.00
C SER A 528 -7.65 51.87 7.52
N SER A 529 -7.15 50.94 8.35
CA SER A 529 -5.95 50.16 7.99
C SER A 529 -5.87 48.71 8.50
N GLU A 530 -6.93 48.12 9.06
CA GLU A 530 -6.88 46.69 9.46
C GLU A 530 -6.81 45.74 8.25
N SER A 531 -7.40 46.13 7.12
CA SER A 531 -7.44 45.31 5.90
C SER A 531 -6.07 45.06 5.28
N GLY A 532 -5.10 45.96 5.46
CA GLY A 532 -3.76 45.86 4.88
C GLY A 532 -2.74 45.11 5.75
N LEU A 533 -3.00 44.98 7.06
CA LEU A 533 -2.09 44.32 8.01
C LEU A 533 -2.15 42.79 7.93
N LEU A 534 -3.32 42.26 7.55
CA LEU A 534 -3.64 40.84 7.41
C LEU A 534 -3.40 40.29 6.00
N ASP A 535 -2.97 41.13 5.05
CA ASP A 535 -2.81 40.77 3.65
C ASP A 535 -1.43 40.15 3.37
N ASP A 536 -1.44 38.90 2.91
CA ASP A 536 -0.26 38.15 2.49
C ASP A 536 0.45 38.78 1.28
N SER A 537 -0.20 39.70 0.54
CA SER A 537 0.44 40.48 -0.54
C SER A 537 1.66 41.27 -0.06
N SER A 538 1.69 41.61 1.23
CA SER A 538 2.78 42.33 1.88
C SER A 538 3.96 41.44 2.30
N LEU A 539 3.88 40.12 2.09
CA LEU A 539 5.00 39.21 2.34
C LEU A 539 6.14 39.47 1.34
N PRO A 540 7.42 39.30 1.76
CA PRO A 540 8.57 39.48 0.89
C PRO A 540 8.44 38.70 -0.42
N GLU A 541 8.87 39.27 -1.55
CA GLU A 541 8.93 38.52 -2.79
C GLU A 541 9.88 37.32 -2.67
N GLY A 542 9.52 36.21 -3.31
CA GLY A 542 10.28 34.97 -3.28
C GLY A 542 10.06 34.19 -4.57
N ALA A 543 11.15 33.60 -5.09
CA ALA A 543 11.05 32.72 -6.24
C ALA A 543 10.13 31.53 -5.90
N PRO A 544 9.23 31.13 -6.81
CA PRO A 544 8.47 29.91 -6.63
C PRO A 544 9.42 28.73 -6.53
N TRP A 545 9.07 27.74 -5.71
CA TRP A 545 9.81 26.48 -5.66
C TRP A 545 9.72 25.75 -6.99
N SER A 546 10.77 24.99 -7.32
CA SER A 546 10.70 24.07 -8.45
C SER A 546 9.64 22.98 -8.20
N THR A 547 9.10 22.39 -9.26
CA THR A 547 8.17 21.25 -9.13
C THR A 547 8.82 20.11 -8.32
N ALA A 548 10.10 19.85 -8.56
CA ALA A 548 10.87 18.83 -7.85
C ALA A 548 10.91 19.08 -6.34
N ASP A 549 11.15 20.33 -5.91
CA ASP A 549 11.19 20.70 -4.49
C ASP A 549 9.81 20.61 -3.84
N MET A 550 8.75 21.05 -4.53
CA MET A 550 7.37 20.93 -4.05
C MET A 550 6.98 19.45 -3.86
N LEU A 551 7.24 18.61 -4.86
CA LEU A 551 6.94 17.19 -4.82
C LEU A 551 7.79 16.45 -3.77
N ALA A 552 9.06 16.84 -3.59
CA ALA A 552 9.91 16.30 -2.54
C ALA A 552 9.35 16.61 -1.15
N ALA A 553 8.90 17.85 -0.93
CA ALA A 553 8.29 18.26 0.33
C ALA A 553 6.95 17.54 0.61
N GLU A 554 6.11 17.36 -0.41
CA GLU A 554 4.87 16.58 -0.29
C GLU A 554 5.16 15.13 0.08
N ARG A 555 6.12 14.49 -0.59
CA ARG A 555 6.49 13.12 -0.25
C ARG A 555 7.09 12.99 1.14
N GLU A 556 7.87 13.97 1.59
CA GLU A 556 8.42 13.99 2.95
C GLU A 556 7.34 14.10 4.03
N LEU A 557 6.34 14.95 3.80
CA LEU A 557 5.34 15.32 4.81
C LEU A 557 4.05 14.51 4.75
N LEU A 558 3.65 14.10 3.55
CA LEU A 558 2.39 13.38 3.28
C LEU A 558 2.66 11.91 2.93
N GLY A 559 3.89 11.57 2.54
CA GLY A 559 4.29 10.22 2.14
C GLY A 559 4.18 9.93 0.64
N PHE A 560 3.53 10.81 -0.13
CA PHE A 560 3.24 10.64 -1.56
C PHE A 560 3.11 11.99 -2.28
N TYR A 561 3.02 11.94 -3.61
CA TYR A 561 2.88 13.13 -4.45
C TYR A 561 1.40 13.47 -4.67
N ILE A 562 0.99 14.71 -4.35
CA ILE A 562 -0.40 15.19 -4.52
C ILE A 562 -0.51 16.13 -5.71
N SER A 563 0.35 17.13 -5.81
CA SER A 563 0.22 18.22 -6.80
C SER A 563 0.61 17.81 -8.23
N GLY A 564 1.10 16.59 -8.41
CA GLY A 564 1.48 16.03 -9.71
C GLY A 564 2.31 14.76 -9.58
N HIS A 565 2.87 14.31 -10.70
CA HIS A 565 3.86 13.23 -10.73
C HIS A 565 5.21 13.82 -11.16
N PRO A 566 6.36 13.40 -10.61
CA PRO A 566 7.67 13.89 -11.06
C PRO A 566 7.94 13.64 -12.56
N LEU A 567 7.24 12.67 -13.14
CA LEU A 567 7.29 12.38 -14.59
C LEU A 567 6.52 13.37 -15.46
N LYS A 568 5.71 14.27 -14.89
CA LYS A 568 4.96 15.27 -15.64
C LYS A 568 5.89 16.21 -16.42
N GLU A 569 7.07 16.52 -15.88
CA GLU A 569 8.11 17.29 -16.58
C GLU A 569 8.67 16.56 -17.82
N TYR A 570 8.44 15.25 -17.92
CA TYR A 570 8.87 14.42 -19.02
C TYR A 570 7.70 13.96 -19.91
N GLU A 571 6.50 14.52 -19.73
CA GLU A 571 5.27 14.13 -20.44
C GLU A 571 5.46 14.16 -21.96
N TRP A 572 6.03 15.24 -22.50
CA TRP A 572 6.35 15.34 -23.93
C TRP A 572 7.30 14.23 -24.41
N ILE A 573 8.30 13.86 -23.61
CA ILE A 573 9.24 12.79 -23.94
C ILE A 573 8.54 11.43 -23.88
N LEU A 574 7.69 11.21 -22.88
CA LEU A 574 6.94 9.97 -22.71
C LEU A 574 5.93 9.76 -23.83
N GLU A 575 5.26 10.81 -24.29
CA GLU A 575 4.28 10.74 -25.39
C GLU A 575 4.95 10.52 -26.75
N ASN A 576 6.05 11.21 -27.03
CA ASN A 576 6.72 11.12 -28.34
C ASN A 576 7.68 9.93 -28.44
N PHE A 577 8.35 9.55 -27.35
CA PHE A 577 9.38 8.51 -27.36
C PHE A 577 9.01 7.24 -26.58
N GLY A 578 7.99 7.28 -25.71
CA GLY A 578 7.41 6.11 -25.07
C GLY A 578 6.41 5.42 -25.99
N PHE A 579 6.66 4.15 -26.32
CA PHE A 579 5.84 3.44 -27.31
C PHE A 579 4.58 2.83 -26.70
N THR A 580 4.56 2.65 -25.38
CA THR A 580 3.47 2.02 -24.63
C THR A 580 3.40 2.63 -23.24
N ARG A 581 2.19 2.93 -22.75
CA ARG A 581 1.99 3.30 -21.35
C ARG A 581 2.16 2.08 -20.45
N ILE A 582 2.78 2.26 -19.28
CA ILE A 582 3.01 1.16 -18.33
C ILE A 582 1.68 0.48 -17.96
N ALA A 583 0.60 1.25 -17.75
CA ALA A 583 -0.75 0.73 -17.52
C ALA A 583 -1.27 -0.25 -18.60
N ASN A 584 -0.87 -0.07 -19.86
CA ASN A 584 -1.36 -0.89 -20.98
C ASN A 584 -0.48 -2.11 -21.25
N THR A 585 0.59 -2.33 -20.49
CA THR A 585 1.53 -3.44 -20.73
C THR A 585 0.88 -4.82 -20.60
N SER A 586 -0.20 -4.94 -19.84
CA SER A 586 -1.01 -6.18 -19.73
C SER A 586 -1.77 -6.54 -21.01
N SER A 587 -2.05 -5.56 -21.88
CA SER A 587 -2.75 -5.75 -23.15
C SER A 587 -1.83 -6.09 -24.32
N VAL A 588 -0.50 -6.00 -24.11
CA VAL A 588 0.51 -6.27 -25.15
C VAL A 588 0.92 -7.75 -25.12
N ALA A 589 1.05 -8.35 -26.30
CA ALA A 589 1.42 -9.75 -26.44
C ALA A 589 2.81 -10.03 -25.80
N PRO A 590 2.96 -11.13 -25.02
CA PRO A 590 4.25 -11.55 -24.48
C PRO A 590 5.30 -11.75 -25.60
N GLY A 591 6.57 -11.46 -25.30
CA GLY A 591 7.67 -11.47 -26.26
C GLY A 591 7.80 -10.19 -27.10
N SER A 592 6.87 -9.24 -26.96
CA SER A 592 6.97 -7.94 -27.63
C SER A 592 8.08 -7.09 -27.02
N ILE A 593 8.88 -6.46 -27.88
CA ILE A 593 9.84 -5.43 -27.47
C ILE A 593 9.08 -4.12 -27.26
N VAL A 594 9.05 -3.65 -26.02
CA VAL A 594 8.39 -2.40 -25.63
C VAL A 594 9.41 -1.38 -25.17
N ARG A 595 8.97 -0.12 -25.14
CA ARG A 595 9.75 0.99 -24.61
C ARG A 595 8.89 1.80 -23.66
N LEU A 596 9.31 1.79 -22.40
CA LEU A 596 8.57 2.34 -21.27
C LEU A 596 9.45 3.38 -20.58
N GLY A 597 8.88 4.55 -20.29
CA GLY A 597 9.53 5.56 -19.47
C GLY A 597 8.89 5.62 -18.09
N GLY A 598 9.72 5.79 -17.07
CA GLY A 598 9.25 5.86 -15.69
C GLY A 598 10.35 6.20 -14.70
N MET A 599 10.01 6.17 -13.42
CA MET A 599 10.95 6.33 -12.32
C MET A 599 11.39 4.99 -11.75
N VAL A 600 12.68 4.87 -11.44
CA VAL A 600 13.23 3.70 -10.75
C VAL A 600 12.82 3.70 -9.28
N THR A 601 12.07 2.70 -8.84
CA THR A 601 11.73 2.44 -7.43
C THR A 601 12.10 1.01 -7.02
N ARG A 602 12.24 0.76 -5.71
CA ARG A 602 12.58 -0.57 -5.15
C ARG A 602 13.81 -1.24 -5.82
N LEU A 603 14.86 -0.46 -6.04
CA LEU A 603 16.09 -0.94 -6.67
C LEU A 603 16.83 -1.94 -5.78
N GLN A 604 16.93 -3.19 -6.23
CA GLN A 604 17.72 -4.23 -5.58
C GLN A 604 18.89 -4.62 -6.48
N ARG A 605 20.10 -4.48 -5.96
CA ARG A 605 21.32 -4.95 -6.62
C ARG A 605 21.64 -6.34 -6.09
N ARG A 606 21.82 -7.30 -6.99
CA ARG A 606 22.09 -8.70 -6.65
C ARG A 606 23.26 -9.20 -7.49
N THR A 607 23.96 -10.21 -6.99
CA THR A 607 24.92 -10.98 -7.79
C THR A 607 24.29 -12.30 -8.21
N THR A 608 24.56 -12.73 -9.45
CA THR A 608 24.05 -14.01 -9.97
C THR A 608 24.67 -15.18 -9.20
N ARG A 609 23.86 -16.15 -8.76
CA ARG A 609 24.34 -17.31 -7.96
C ARG A 609 25.39 -18.18 -8.67
N LYS A 610 25.35 -18.27 -10.01
CA LYS A 610 26.27 -19.14 -10.80
C LYS A 610 27.57 -18.45 -11.21
N THR A 611 27.53 -17.18 -11.62
CA THR A 611 28.68 -16.47 -12.23
C THR A 611 29.21 -15.29 -11.42
N GLN A 612 28.60 -14.98 -10.26
CA GLN A 612 28.95 -13.84 -9.39
C GLN A 612 28.98 -12.47 -10.11
N GLU A 613 28.28 -12.32 -11.23
CA GLU A 613 28.20 -11.04 -11.94
C GLU A 613 27.05 -10.17 -11.40
N ASN A 614 27.24 -8.84 -11.45
CA ASN A 614 26.27 -7.87 -10.94
C ASN A 614 25.02 -7.80 -11.83
N MET A 615 23.85 -7.87 -11.22
CA MET A 615 22.54 -7.67 -11.84
C MET A 615 21.66 -6.76 -10.97
N ALA A 616 20.58 -6.25 -11.52
CA ALA A 616 19.61 -5.47 -10.75
C ALA A 616 18.17 -5.84 -11.09
N THR A 617 17.31 -5.74 -10.08
CA THR A 617 15.86 -5.83 -10.22
C THR A 617 15.26 -4.58 -9.60
N PHE A 618 14.37 -3.89 -10.31
CA PHE A 618 13.72 -2.68 -9.82
C PHE A 618 12.30 -2.59 -10.36
N HIS A 619 11.47 -1.71 -9.78
CA HIS A 619 10.16 -1.37 -10.33
C HIS A 619 10.27 -0.07 -11.13
N LEU A 620 9.78 -0.08 -12.36
CA LEU A 620 9.63 1.13 -13.16
C LEU A 620 8.21 1.66 -12.96
N GLU A 621 8.10 2.77 -12.25
CA GLU A 621 6.83 3.42 -11.91
C GLU A 621 6.52 4.51 -12.95
N GLY A 622 5.38 4.38 -13.62
CA GLY A 622 4.88 5.38 -14.58
C GLY A 622 3.96 6.40 -13.93
N ILE A 623 3.36 7.28 -14.73
CA ILE A 623 2.22 8.10 -14.26
C ILE A 623 1.05 7.21 -13.85
N GLU A 624 0.88 6.08 -14.56
CA GLU A 624 -0.15 5.07 -14.32
C GLU A 624 0.50 3.67 -14.38
N GLY A 625 0.46 2.96 -13.25
CA GLY A 625 0.98 1.60 -13.10
C GLY A 625 2.49 1.49 -12.85
N ALA A 626 2.92 0.30 -12.47
CA ALA A 626 4.33 -0.05 -12.29
C ALA A 626 4.63 -1.43 -12.88
N VAL A 627 5.84 -1.62 -13.41
CA VAL A 627 6.30 -2.92 -13.93
C VAL A 627 7.64 -3.32 -13.32
N GLU A 628 7.79 -4.59 -12.97
CA GLU A 628 9.07 -5.12 -12.50
C GLU A 628 10.04 -5.29 -13.67
N VAL A 629 11.21 -4.68 -13.57
CA VAL A 629 12.28 -4.70 -14.57
C VAL A 629 13.47 -5.50 -14.06
N VAL A 630 13.91 -6.45 -14.87
CA VAL A 630 15.10 -7.27 -14.61
C VAL A 630 16.22 -6.84 -15.56
N VAL A 631 17.37 -6.47 -14.98
CA VAL A 631 18.58 -6.07 -15.71
C VAL A 631 19.63 -7.15 -15.51
N PHE A 632 19.86 -7.94 -16.56
CA PHE A 632 20.90 -8.97 -16.56
C PHE A 632 22.32 -8.38 -16.62
N PRO A 633 23.35 -9.14 -16.23
CA PRO A 633 24.71 -8.62 -16.11
C PRO A 633 25.30 -7.97 -17.37
N SER A 634 24.95 -8.48 -18.57
CA SER A 634 25.38 -7.91 -19.83
C SER A 634 24.92 -6.46 -20.01
N VAL A 635 23.67 -6.16 -19.66
CA VAL A 635 23.08 -4.81 -19.76
C VAL A 635 23.47 -3.96 -18.55
N TYR A 636 23.64 -4.57 -17.38
CA TYR A 636 24.01 -3.86 -16.16
C TYR A 636 25.41 -3.22 -16.25
N LYS A 637 26.36 -3.87 -16.94
CA LYS A 637 27.71 -3.30 -17.19
C LYS A 637 27.65 -1.98 -17.94
N ASP A 638 26.76 -1.86 -18.92
CA ASP A 638 26.64 -0.67 -19.78
C ASP A 638 25.75 0.42 -19.16
N CYS A 639 24.65 0.03 -18.49
CA CYS A 639 23.60 0.96 -18.06
C CYS A 639 23.50 1.14 -16.54
N GLY A 640 24.26 0.38 -15.74
CA GLY A 640 24.14 0.39 -14.27
C GLY A 640 24.41 1.75 -13.61
N VAL A 641 25.15 2.63 -14.27
CA VAL A 641 25.44 4.01 -13.80
C VAL A 641 24.18 4.87 -13.72
N TYR A 642 23.20 4.62 -14.59
CA TYR A 642 21.93 5.35 -14.64
C TYR A 642 20.92 4.85 -13.59
N LEU A 643 21.16 3.67 -12.99
CA LEU A 643 20.26 3.05 -12.02
C LEU A 643 20.53 3.56 -10.61
N LYS A 644 19.84 4.65 -10.27
CA LYS A 644 19.71 5.19 -8.92
C LYS A 644 18.24 5.21 -8.54
N GLU A 645 17.97 5.08 -7.25
CA GLU A 645 16.60 5.23 -6.77
C GLU A 645 16.07 6.63 -7.11
N LYS A 646 14.82 6.70 -7.58
CA LYS A 646 14.14 7.90 -8.09
C LYS A 646 14.70 8.48 -9.39
N ALA A 647 15.61 7.79 -10.07
CA ALA A 647 16.09 8.25 -11.38
C ALA A 647 15.00 8.09 -12.46
N PRO A 648 14.70 9.12 -13.25
CA PRO A 648 13.80 9.00 -14.40
C PRO A 648 14.58 8.36 -15.57
N VAL A 649 14.12 7.18 -16.00
CA VAL A 649 14.76 6.39 -17.06
C VAL A 649 13.78 5.93 -18.12
N MET A 650 14.28 5.77 -19.34
CA MET A 650 13.63 5.09 -20.44
C MET A 650 14.22 3.68 -20.55
N VAL A 651 13.36 2.66 -20.53
CA VAL A 651 13.74 1.25 -20.60
C VAL A 651 13.20 0.65 -21.90
N ILE A 652 14.09 0.04 -22.68
CA ILE A 652 13.74 -0.79 -23.84
C ILE A 652 13.94 -2.24 -23.41
N GLY A 653 12.93 -3.08 -23.59
CA GLY A 653 13.01 -4.46 -23.14
C GLY A 653 11.91 -5.35 -23.67
N GLU A 654 12.06 -6.64 -23.45
CA GLU A 654 11.11 -7.66 -23.86
C GLU A 654 10.15 -7.99 -22.71
N LEU A 655 8.84 -8.00 -22.99
CA LEU A 655 7.83 -8.42 -22.02
C LEU A 655 7.84 -9.95 -21.87
N SER A 656 7.97 -10.42 -20.64
CA SER A 656 7.99 -11.83 -20.27
C SER A 656 6.85 -12.14 -19.31
N THR A 657 6.14 -13.25 -19.53
CA THR A 657 4.99 -13.71 -18.72
C THR A 657 5.23 -15.08 -18.11
N GLU A 658 6.35 -15.25 -17.41
CA GLU A 658 6.66 -16.55 -16.78
C GLU A 658 5.86 -16.79 -15.49
N ASP A 659 5.18 -15.78 -14.90
CA ASP A 659 4.19 -15.90 -13.80
C ASP A 659 3.58 -14.52 -13.43
N VAL A 660 4.37 -13.46 -13.62
CA VAL A 660 4.00 -12.04 -13.43
C VAL A 660 4.57 -11.27 -14.63
N LEU A 661 3.86 -10.25 -15.11
CA LEU A 661 4.35 -9.41 -16.20
C LEU A 661 5.67 -8.73 -15.77
N ARG A 662 6.76 -9.11 -16.42
CA ARG A 662 8.12 -8.60 -16.14
C ARG A 662 8.74 -8.10 -17.43
N LEU A 663 9.53 -7.05 -17.32
CA LEU A 663 10.30 -6.50 -18.43
C LEU A 663 11.77 -6.95 -18.31
N LYS A 664 12.25 -7.73 -19.28
CA LYS A 664 13.67 -8.06 -19.43
C LYS A 664 14.34 -6.90 -20.15
N ALA A 665 15.13 -6.08 -19.44
CA ALA A 665 15.74 -4.89 -20.00
C ALA A 665 16.83 -5.24 -21.02
N ALA A 666 16.77 -4.63 -22.21
CA ALA A 666 17.76 -4.72 -23.27
C ALA A 666 18.65 -3.45 -23.34
N ASP A 667 18.08 -2.28 -23.06
CA ASP A 667 18.80 -1.00 -23.03
C ASP A 667 18.10 -0.04 -22.06
N ILE A 668 18.88 0.81 -21.40
CA ILE A 668 18.35 1.83 -20.46
C ILE A 668 19.11 3.14 -20.69
N CYS A 669 18.38 4.25 -20.76
CA CYS A 669 18.96 5.59 -20.78
C CYS A 669 18.19 6.54 -19.87
N PRO A 670 18.82 7.63 -19.39
CA PRO A 670 18.09 8.70 -18.72
C PRO A 670 16.98 9.27 -19.62
N LEU A 671 15.85 9.66 -19.01
CA LEU A 671 14.70 10.20 -19.75
C LEU A 671 15.05 11.47 -20.54
N HIS A 672 15.88 12.36 -19.98
CA HIS A 672 16.32 13.59 -20.67
C HIS A 672 17.23 13.35 -21.88
N GLU A 673 17.93 12.19 -21.95
CA GLU A 673 18.77 11.82 -23.10
C GLU A 673 17.97 11.10 -24.20
N ALA A 674 16.74 10.67 -23.92
CA ALA A 674 15.94 9.88 -24.83
C ALA A 674 15.70 10.57 -26.19
N PRO A 675 15.38 11.88 -26.28
CA PRO A 675 15.22 12.56 -27.57
C PRO A 675 16.46 12.49 -28.45
N GLN A 676 17.64 12.67 -27.86
CA GLN A 676 18.91 12.67 -28.60
C GLN A 676 19.33 11.26 -29.05
N ARG A 677 19.08 10.23 -28.22
CA ARG A 677 19.43 8.82 -28.58
C ARG A 677 18.43 8.21 -29.55
N LEU A 678 17.14 8.51 -29.39
CA LEU A 678 16.04 7.79 -30.02
C LEU A 678 15.41 8.50 -31.22
N ALA A 679 15.62 9.80 -31.40
CA ALA A 679 15.21 10.47 -32.63
C ALA A 679 16.00 9.91 -33.82
N ALA A 680 15.28 9.55 -34.88
CA ALA A 680 15.83 9.11 -36.16
C ALA A 680 15.99 10.29 -37.11
N ALA A 681 14.95 11.13 -37.21
CA ALA A 681 14.91 12.33 -38.04
C ALA A 681 13.86 13.32 -37.52
N VAL A 682 13.97 14.58 -37.92
CA VAL A 682 12.92 15.59 -37.71
C VAL A 682 12.39 16.04 -39.06
N TYR A 683 11.08 16.10 -39.19
CA TYR A 683 10.40 16.64 -40.37
C TYR A 683 9.70 17.94 -40.00
N VAL A 684 10.03 19.02 -40.69
CA VAL A 684 9.40 20.33 -40.52
C VAL A 684 8.52 20.60 -41.72
N ARG A 685 7.21 20.66 -41.51
CA ARG A 685 6.18 20.94 -42.50
C ARG A 685 6.00 22.45 -42.63
N ILE A 686 6.13 22.96 -43.84
CA ILE A 686 5.95 24.37 -44.16
C ILE A 686 4.84 24.47 -45.22
N PRO A 687 3.66 25.01 -44.88
CA PRO A 687 2.64 25.34 -45.86
C PRO A 687 3.17 26.38 -46.87
N GLU A 688 2.88 26.20 -48.16
CA GLU A 688 3.29 27.13 -49.22
C GLU A 688 2.87 28.58 -48.93
N ALA A 689 1.63 28.78 -48.45
CA ALA A 689 1.11 30.09 -48.07
C ALA A 689 1.86 30.77 -46.90
N SER A 690 2.68 30.02 -46.17
CA SER A 690 3.45 30.50 -45.01
C SER A 690 4.91 30.78 -45.32
N VAL A 691 5.36 30.53 -46.55
CA VAL A 691 6.75 30.73 -46.99
C VAL A 691 6.98 32.21 -47.28
N ASP A 692 7.70 32.88 -46.38
CA ASP A 692 8.25 34.21 -46.60
C ASP A 692 9.75 34.24 -46.25
N GLU A 693 10.49 35.20 -46.80
CA GLU A 693 11.96 35.27 -46.63
C GLU A 693 12.36 35.48 -45.15
N HIS A 694 11.51 36.16 -44.38
CA HIS A 694 11.73 36.45 -42.96
C HIS A 694 11.61 35.20 -42.08
N ARG A 695 10.56 34.40 -42.28
CA ARG A 695 10.30 33.14 -41.58
C ARG A 695 11.31 32.08 -41.94
N ILE A 696 11.77 32.02 -43.19
CA ILE A 696 12.85 31.12 -43.58
C ILE A 696 14.18 31.53 -42.90
N ALA A 697 14.45 32.83 -42.77
CA ALA A 697 15.60 33.32 -42.02
C ALA A 697 15.50 32.99 -40.52
N GLU A 698 14.34 33.18 -39.89
CA GLU A 698 14.09 32.80 -38.49
C GLU A 698 14.18 31.28 -38.28
N LEU A 699 13.61 30.48 -39.18
CA LEU A 699 13.71 29.02 -39.16
C LEU A 699 15.18 28.59 -39.18
N LYS A 700 15.99 29.20 -40.06
CA LYS A 700 17.43 28.95 -40.13
C LYS A 700 18.15 29.31 -38.82
N GLN A 701 17.79 30.44 -38.19
CA GLN A 701 18.35 30.81 -36.89
C GLN A 701 17.99 29.81 -35.78
N VAL A 702 16.75 29.31 -35.75
CA VAL A 702 16.32 28.28 -34.80
C VAL A 702 17.10 26.99 -35.02
N ILE A 703 17.22 26.53 -36.28
CA ILE A 703 18.00 25.32 -36.62
C ILE A 703 19.47 25.47 -36.21
N GLN A 704 20.08 26.62 -36.44
CA GLN A 704 21.47 26.90 -36.05
C GLN A 704 21.66 26.94 -34.52
N ARG A 705 20.70 27.51 -33.79
CA ARG A 705 20.72 27.57 -32.32
C ARG A 705 20.63 26.20 -31.68
N PHE A 706 19.86 25.28 -32.27
CA PHE A 706 19.67 23.92 -31.78
C PHE A 706 20.47 22.91 -32.61
N HIS A 707 21.75 23.19 -32.88
CA HIS A 707 22.61 22.28 -33.66
C HIS A 707 22.83 20.93 -32.94
N GLY A 708 22.79 19.82 -33.68
CA GLY A 708 22.95 18.48 -33.12
C GLY A 708 23.26 17.39 -34.14
N LYS A 709 22.85 16.16 -33.86
CA LYS A 709 23.19 14.96 -34.66
C LYS A 709 22.02 14.37 -35.43
N THR A 710 20.80 14.88 -35.22
CA THR A 710 19.60 14.34 -35.84
C THR A 710 19.37 15.04 -37.19
N PRO A 711 19.23 14.29 -38.29
CA PRO A 711 18.94 14.89 -39.59
C PRO A 711 17.58 15.58 -39.60
N LEU A 712 17.50 16.72 -40.28
CA LEU A 712 16.28 17.50 -40.44
C LEU A 712 15.85 17.49 -41.91
N TYR A 713 14.57 17.24 -42.15
CA TYR A 713 13.95 17.25 -43.47
C TYR A 713 12.89 18.35 -43.50
N ILE A 714 12.83 19.10 -44.60
CA ILE A 714 11.78 20.10 -44.80
C ILE A 714 10.74 19.50 -45.75
N CYS A 715 9.47 19.51 -45.32
CA CYS A 715 8.33 19.12 -46.13
C CYS A 715 7.56 20.37 -46.53
N ILE A 716 7.69 20.79 -47.78
CA ILE A 716 6.87 21.87 -48.33
C ILE A 716 5.54 21.28 -48.78
N GLU A 717 4.45 21.80 -48.24
CA GLU A 717 3.10 21.39 -48.64
C GLU A 717 2.45 22.47 -49.48
N PHE A 718 2.14 22.12 -50.72
CA PHE A 718 1.52 23.00 -51.69
C PHE A 718 0.00 23.06 -51.48
N LEU A 719 -0.62 24.16 -51.93
CA LEU A 719 -2.06 24.42 -51.77
C LEU A 719 -2.97 23.29 -52.32
N HIS A 720 -2.47 22.48 -53.25
CA HIS A 720 -3.21 21.37 -53.87
C HIS A 720 -2.91 19.99 -53.21
N GLY A 721 -2.23 19.99 -52.06
CA GLY A 721 -1.96 18.78 -51.26
C GLY A 721 -0.70 18.01 -51.64
N GLU A 722 0.06 18.48 -52.64
CA GLU A 722 1.36 17.91 -52.98
C GLU A 722 2.38 18.19 -51.88
N LYS A 723 3.23 17.19 -51.57
CA LYS A 723 4.25 17.26 -50.52
C LYS A 723 5.62 17.00 -51.11
N VAL A 724 6.50 18.00 -51.03
CA VAL A 724 7.90 17.89 -51.46
C VAL A 724 8.80 17.82 -50.24
N PHE A 725 9.59 16.74 -50.15
CA PHE A 725 10.56 16.55 -49.08
C PHE A 725 11.95 16.93 -49.58
N THR A 726 12.58 17.87 -48.89
CA THR A 726 13.93 18.33 -49.15
C THR A 726 14.84 17.92 -48.00
N ASP A 727 15.98 17.32 -48.35
CA ASP A 727 17.05 17.02 -47.41
C ASP A 727 17.81 18.32 -47.07
N THR A 728 18.12 18.52 -45.80
CA THR A 728 18.99 19.62 -45.40
C THR A 728 20.42 19.11 -45.35
N ASP A 729 21.37 19.90 -45.85
CA ASP A 729 22.79 19.50 -45.83
C ASP A 729 23.25 19.21 -44.39
N ARG A 730 24.29 18.37 -44.21
CA ARG A 730 24.76 17.86 -42.90
C ARG A 730 25.00 18.96 -41.86
N GLY A 731 25.28 20.20 -42.29
CA GLY A 731 25.41 21.38 -41.44
C GLY A 731 24.14 21.82 -40.70
N HIS A 732 22.97 21.32 -41.06
CA HIS A 732 21.66 21.68 -40.49
C HIS A 732 21.04 20.57 -39.62
N SER A 733 21.86 19.64 -39.14
CA SER A 733 21.45 18.64 -38.15
C SER A 733 21.10 19.30 -36.82
N VAL A 734 20.07 18.80 -36.14
CA VAL A 734 19.49 19.42 -34.93
C VAL A 734 19.59 18.55 -33.69
N CYS A 735 19.52 19.18 -32.52
CA CYS A 735 19.35 18.57 -31.22
C CYS A 735 17.87 18.66 -30.84
N VAL A 736 17.17 17.53 -30.89
CA VAL A 736 15.73 17.47 -30.61
C VAL A 736 15.48 17.71 -29.12
N SER A 737 14.64 18.70 -28.82
CA SER A 737 14.12 19.00 -27.48
C SER A 737 12.69 19.54 -27.59
N GLU A 738 11.96 19.54 -26.48
CA GLU A 738 10.63 20.15 -26.42
C GLU A 738 10.67 21.65 -26.77
N GLU A 739 11.67 22.38 -26.26
CA GLU A 739 11.87 23.80 -26.58
C GLU A 739 12.06 24.02 -28.09
N PHE A 740 12.84 23.17 -28.75
CA PHE A 740 13.05 23.24 -30.19
C PHE A 740 11.74 23.04 -30.97
N VAL A 741 10.94 22.03 -30.62
CA VAL A 741 9.65 21.76 -31.27
C VAL A 741 8.67 22.91 -31.05
N ARG A 742 8.48 23.34 -29.80
CA ARG A 742 7.55 24.45 -29.48
C ARG A 742 7.92 25.74 -30.20
N ARG A 743 9.21 26.04 -30.34
CA ARG A 743 9.69 27.26 -31.02
C ARG A 743 9.45 27.21 -32.53
N LEU A 744 9.57 26.05 -33.14
CA LEU A 744 9.24 25.85 -34.55
C LEU A 744 7.72 25.86 -34.79
N GLU A 745 6.95 25.25 -33.90
CA GLU A 745 5.48 25.27 -33.99
C GLU A 745 4.91 26.67 -33.76
N HIS A 746 5.50 27.48 -32.89
CA HIS A 746 5.13 28.90 -32.76
C HIS A 746 5.42 29.68 -34.05
N LEU A 747 6.46 29.32 -34.80
CA LEU A 747 6.84 29.98 -36.05
C LEU A 747 5.97 29.55 -37.23
N LEU A 748 5.64 28.26 -37.31
CA LEU A 748 5.06 27.62 -38.50
C LEU A 748 3.62 27.10 -38.30
N GLY A 749 3.09 27.17 -37.08
CA GLY A 749 1.81 26.60 -36.65
C GLY A 749 1.95 25.29 -35.88
N GLU A 750 0.99 24.99 -35.00
CA GLU A 750 0.92 23.73 -34.26
C GLU A 750 0.87 22.52 -35.20
N GLY A 751 1.58 21.43 -34.87
CA GLY A 751 1.64 20.22 -35.69
C GLY A 751 2.50 20.34 -36.95
N SER A 752 3.28 21.43 -37.08
CA SER A 752 4.23 21.61 -38.17
C SER A 752 5.49 20.75 -38.01
N VAL A 753 5.78 20.23 -36.82
CA VAL A 753 6.99 19.42 -36.58
C VAL A 753 6.62 17.99 -36.25
N TYR A 754 7.25 17.05 -36.95
CA TYR A 754 7.12 15.62 -36.70
C TYR A 754 8.50 15.03 -36.38
N VAL A 755 8.64 14.41 -35.21
CA VAL A 755 9.86 13.71 -34.82
C VAL A 755 9.71 12.23 -35.15
N GLU A 756 10.49 11.74 -36.11
CA GLU A 756 10.56 10.31 -36.38
C GLU A 756 11.42 9.65 -35.30
N VAL A 757 10.88 8.60 -34.70
CA VAL A 757 11.50 7.89 -33.59
C VAL A 757 11.95 6.50 -34.05
N LYS A 758 13.17 6.11 -33.69
CA LYS A 758 13.71 4.78 -34.00
C LYS A 758 12.76 3.68 -33.49
N PRO A 759 12.49 2.62 -34.27
CA PRO A 759 11.62 1.54 -33.80
C PRO A 759 12.26 0.82 -32.61
N ALA A 760 11.43 0.29 -31.69
CA ALA A 760 11.91 -0.32 -30.43
C ALA A 760 12.89 -1.50 -30.66
N ALA A 761 12.77 -2.20 -31.81
CA ALA A 761 13.66 -3.29 -32.20
C ALA A 761 14.97 -2.84 -32.90
N ALA A 762 15.17 -1.55 -33.18
CA ALA A 762 16.35 -1.07 -33.88
C ALA A 762 17.62 -1.22 -33.03
N GLY A 763 18.43 -2.25 -33.32
CA GLY A 763 19.72 -2.50 -32.66
C GLY A 763 19.72 -3.66 -31.66
N ILE A 764 18.60 -4.35 -31.48
CA ILE A 764 18.49 -5.56 -30.66
C ILE A 764 18.68 -6.78 -31.59
N SER A 765 19.84 -7.44 -31.50
CA SER A 765 20.08 -8.72 -32.19
C SER A 765 19.34 -9.83 -31.43
N PRO A 766 18.73 -10.83 -32.09
CA PRO A 766 18.08 -11.97 -31.43
C PRO A 766 19.01 -12.74 -30.47
N ASN A 767 20.33 -12.54 -30.57
CA ASN A 767 21.36 -13.21 -29.76
C ASN A 767 22.23 -12.24 -28.93
N GLY A 768 21.69 -11.15 -28.40
CA GLY A 768 22.31 -10.40 -27.27
C GLY A 768 23.68 -9.74 -27.50
N ASN A 769 24.26 -9.81 -28.70
CA ASN A 769 25.54 -9.15 -29.03
C ASN A 769 25.32 -7.95 -29.97
N ARG A 770 25.63 -6.74 -29.50
CA ARG A 770 25.73 -5.52 -30.33
C ARG A 770 26.86 -5.68 -31.35
N ARG A 771 26.56 -5.52 -32.65
CA ARG A 771 27.59 -5.42 -33.70
C ARG A 771 28.45 -4.17 -33.46
N ARG A 772 29.73 -4.34 -33.10
CA ARG A 772 30.75 -3.29 -33.19
C ARG A 772 30.93 -2.92 -34.67
N LYS A 773 30.61 -1.66 -35.03
CA LYS A 773 30.98 -1.11 -36.35
C LYS A 773 32.50 -0.89 -36.37
N GLY A 774 33.22 -1.77 -37.05
CA GLY A 774 34.57 -1.50 -37.54
C GLY A 774 34.50 -0.83 -38.91
N ASN A 775 35.27 0.24 -39.08
CA ASN A 775 35.53 0.88 -40.38
C ASN A 775 36.06 -0.17 -41.38
N ASN A 776 35.41 -0.33 -42.52
CA ASN A 776 36.10 -0.50 -43.80
C ASN A 776 35.17 -0.25 -45.01
N SER A 777 35.83 0.09 -46.10
CA SER A 777 35.41 0.81 -47.29
C SER A 777 34.62 0.02 -48.33
N THR A 778 33.82 0.78 -49.11
CA THR A 778 33.48 0.61 -50.54
C THR A 778 33.11 -0.77 -51.10
N SER A 779 31.85 -0.94 -51.55
CA SER A 779 31.51 -1.19 -52.97
C SER A 779 29.99 -1.35 -53.12
N GLY A 780 29.46 -0.84 -54.23
CA GLY A 780 28.02 -0.65 -54.43
C GLY A 780 27.25 -1.91 -54.86
N SER A 781 25.95 -1.90 -54.59
CA SER A 781 24.95 -2.30 -55.57
C SER A 781 23.58 -1.73 -55.18
N ARG A 782 22.96 -1.03 -56.12
CA ARG A 782 21.58 -0.55 -56.07
C ARG A 782 20.63 -1.76 -55.99
N SER A 783 19.64 -1.72 -55.10
CA SER A 783 18.38 -2.43 -55.35
C SER A 783 17.20 -1.60 -54.83
N ARG A 784 16.31 -1.27 -55.77
CA ARG A 784 15.01 -0.60 -55.60
C ARG A 784 14.05 -1.50 -54.83
N ARG A 785 13.29 -0.95 -53.87
CA ARG A 785 11.94 -1.39 -53.45
C ARG A 785 11.27 -0.20 -52.74
N ILE A 786 10.66 0.70 -53.51
CA ILE A 786 9.21 0.82 -53.78
C ILE A 786 8.37 0.93 -52.50
N ARG A 787 7.87 2.17 -52.31
CA ARG A 787 6.85 2.60 -51.36
C ARG A 787 5.56 1.79 -51.52
N ARG A 788 4.97 1.38 -50.40
CA ARG A 788 3.52 1.29 -50.21
C ARG A 788 3.20 1.82 -48.82
N ALA A 789 2.83 3.11 -48.79
CA ALA A 789 2.03 3.67 -47.71
C ALA A 789 0.58 3.30 -48.01
N ALA A 790 -0.11 2.67 -47.06
CA ALA A 790 -1.54 2.51 -47.10
C ALA A 790 -2.08 2.55 -45.67
N ASN A 791 -2.83 3.62 -45.43
CA ASN A 791 -4.01 3.73 -44.58
C ASN A 791 -3.91 3.32 -43.10
N VAL A 792 -3.76 4.34 -42.25
CA VAL A 792 -4.53 4.41 -41.00
C VAL A 792 -5.23 5.78 -41.01
N GLN A 793 -6.55 5.73 -41.14
CA GLN A 793 -7.49 6.83 -40.96
C GLN A 793 -8.36 6.48 -39.75
N SER A 794 -8.72 7.55 -39.01
CA SER A 794 -9.55 7.65 -37.80
C SER A 794 -9.03 7.03 -36.52
#